data_AF-A0A315XZ20-F1
#
_entry.id   AF-A0A315XZ20-F1
#
_cell.length_a   1.000
_cell.length_b   1.000
_cell.length_c   1.000
_cell.angle_alpha   90.00
_cell.angle_beta   90.00
_cell.angle_gamma   90.00
#
_symmetry.space_group_name_H-M   'P 1'
#
loop_
_entity.id
_entity.type
_entity.pdbx_description
1 polymer ?
#
loop_
_entity_poly.entity_id
_entity_poly.type
_entity_poly.pdbx_seq_one_letter_code
_entity_poly.pdbx_strand_id
1 'polypeptide(L)'
;MKTNKFISGIVSALLIAANIPAALPANAAGQTYTLNGAGQHKGTGPDGYSYEIWAADTNQPSSMTLGDNGTFTTKWNCAGPSGNFLARRGIDMGSTKKFQDYGGITCDFDVSWSASSQGNSRLCIYGWTQNPLVEYYIVEDWKNWCPPNGTPGAGSPLGTVDLDGAKYYIYKENRNSYTIEGNKPFVQYFSVRSSGRTSGTISVSKHFEAWESKGLQMGKMYEVAFNVEGWESNGEANVKKNTITLGKGPEPEKPVEPVEPDANGYYFNTDFESGKSNWTGRGSASVSASTGYDGSKGIVASDRTEKWHGAAIELDENAFKAGETYSLGVMAMQNADSSATMKLSLQYNNGSGENYDEVATAKASKGQWVSVSNPTYTIPAGASDLLLYIETTDSLADIYVDNAFGAVSGTKPSVTPSTSTPVTIDPTPVTSKTDKIKIMPAGDSITFGMGDDGGYRKFLDYFLKEKGYTNVDFVGPEGSNSATFSYNGKTVTYDDNHAGYSGYTIKQHAGGWSNNSGLYETLKNKNAVKSADPDIILLIIGTNDMTANRSMNECEDDLHTLLDYMLGDMSSDGMIFLSTIPELSAFGGGDNTQKIANYNSLVKKVAQEYSSSGKHVTFADIHGCLNGTADLGDGIHPSKAGYEKMGKYWAGVIDEYISASSGPAVQPSTGIRGDTNSDGVVDSFDLIPLRKSILAVMAGSGKAAPNSDVNGDGDVSVADLVTLKQFLLGKISKFPDVVTTSTTTVPRITTTTTTTKPISQGQNLNAQIRQDMPTSVPSGNEQSNKCKVEKKTYNCKFTGGQKSCNVILPPNYNSSKQYPVMYVLHGIGGNEDSMLSGMGVQELLAGLISNGKAEEMIIVLPSQYTSKNGSQGGFGINQEVCAAYDNFLYDISDSLIPYIEANYPVKTGRENRAITGFSMGGREAIYIGLMRPDLFAYVGGACPAPGITPGSDMFMTHPGCMQESEMKFRDVGPEPNVFFITGGTNDSVVGTFPKQYSDILTRNGVDHVYQSIPGGGHGDNSVKPHLYTFFRYAFK
;
A
#
# COMPACT_ATOMS: atom_id res chain seq x y z
N MET A 1 -2.36 -28.91 65.85
CA MET A 1 -1.39 -27.79 65.82
C MET A 1 -2.04 -26.70 64.97
N LYS A 2 -2.79 -25.69 65.48
CA LYS A 2 -2.42 -24.47 66.28
C LYS A 2 -1.17 -23.80 65.69
N THR A 3 -1.11 -22.53 65.23
CA THR A 3 -1.76 -21.24 65.65
C THR A 3 -1.41 -20.13 64.60
N ASN A 4 -2.34 -19.27 64.14
CA ASN A 4 -2.63 -17.85 64.51
C ASN A 4 -1.63 -16.70 64.16
N LYS A 5 -2.09 -15.76 63.29
CA LYS A 5 -2.28 -14.28 63.47
C LYS A 5 -1.11 -13.25 63.68
N PHE A 6 -1.09 -12.22 62.79
CA PHE A 6 -1.10 -10.72 62.99
C PHE A 6 0.15 -9.85 63.38
N ILE A 7 0.17 -8.62 62.76
CA ILE A 7 0.70 -7.26 63.17
C ILE A 7 2.23 -7.01 63.00
N SER A 8 2.69 -6.16 62.07
CA SER A 8 2.81 -4.67 62.02
C SER A 8 3.89 -4.04 62.92
N GLY A 9 4.68 -3.08 62.40
CA GLY A 9 5.30 -2.02 63.21
C GLY A 9 6.71 -1.54 62.84
N ILE A 10 6.77 -0.44 62.07
CA ILE A 10 7.52 0.81 62.32
C ILE A 10 8.97 0.74 62.88
N VAL A 11 9.91 1.32 62.12
CA VAL A 11 11.04 2.13 62.64
C VAL A 11 11.17 3.35 61.69
N SER A 12 10.50 4.47 62.01
CA SER A 12 10.98 5.66 62.75
C SER A 12 11.89 6.60 61.95
N ALA A 13 11.37 7.82 61.79
CA ALA A 13 11.92 9.02 61.16
C ALA A 13 13.17 9.58 61.84
N LEU A 14 13.99 10.34 61.09
CA LEU A 14 14.43 11.71 61.39
C LEU A 14 15.52 12.15 60.40
N LEU A 15 15.34 13.28 59.72
CA LEU A 15 16.34 14.35 59.74
C LEU A 15 15.73 15.67 59.24
N ILE A 16 15.54 16.55 60.23
CA ILE A 16 15.16 17.95 60.14
C ILE A 16 16.33 18.74 59.55
N ALA A 17 15.97 19.76 58.76
CA ALA A 17 16.84 20.74 58.11
C ALA A 17 17.86 21.40 59.06
N ALA A 18 19.07 21.61 58.55
CA ALA A 18 19.98 22.64 59.03
C ALA A 18 20.29 23.60 57.87
N ASN A 19 19.71 24.80 57.93
CA ASN A 19 20.10 25.93 57.10
C ASN A 19 21.45 26.47 57.57
N ILE A 20 22.46 26.43 56.70
CA ILE A 20 23.66 27.27 56.82
C ILE A 20 23.79 28.02 55.47
N PRO A 21 23.70 29.35 55.43
CA PRO A 21 24.06 30.09 54.23
C PRO A 21 25.58 30.09 54.12
N ALA A 22 26.12 29.13 53.37
CA ALA A 22 27.52 29.17 52.95
C ALA A 22 27.63 30.14 51.75
N ALA A 23 28.58 31.06 51.84
CA ALA A 23 28.90 32.01 50.79
C ALA A 23 29.10 31.30 49.44
N LEU A 24 28.55 31.90 48.38
CA LEU A 24 28.66 31.42 47.00
C LEU A 24 30.13 31.22 46.61
N PRO A 25 30.61 29.99 46.35
CA PRO A 25 31.88 29.79 45.69
C PRO A 25 31.73 29.98 44.18
N ALA A 26 32.82 30.38 43.55
CA ALA A 26 32.95 30.56 42.10
C ALA A 26 32.68 29.24 41.33
N ASN A 27 31.97 29.37 40.20
CA ASN A 27 31.65 28.38 39.15
C ASN A 27 31.37 26.93 39.61
N ALA A 28 30.09 26.55 39.64
CA ALA A 28 29.64 25.18 39.90
C ALA A 28 29.69 24.24 38.67
N ALA A 29 30.05 24.76 37.49
CA ALA A 29 30.24 23.94 36.30
C ALA A 29 31.39 22.94 36.50
N GLY A 30 31.10 21.67 36.29
CA GLY A 30 32.01 20.55 36.57
C GLY A 30 31.88 19.97 37.99
N GLN A 31 31.00 20.50 38.86
CA GLN A 31 30.78 19.93 40.18
C GLN A 31 29.98 18.61 40.10
N THR A 32 30.57 17.52 40.61
CA THR A 32 29.92 16.21 40.69
C THR A 32 29.35 15.94 42.08
N TYR A 33 28.09 15.52 42.15
CA TYR A 33 27.44 14.99 43.34
C TYR A 33 27.30 13.47 43.18
N THR A 34 27.70 12.72 44.21
CA THR A 34 27.59 11.26 44.24
C THR A 34 26.76 10.84 45.43
N LEU A 35 25.71 10.06 45.18
CA LEU A 35 24.92 9.37 46.18
C LEU A 35 25.46 7.95 46.34
N ASN A 36 25.88 7.54 47.54
CA ASN A 36 26.36 6.18 47.81
C ASN A 36 25.19 5.28 48.27
N GLY A 37 24.16 5.14 47.42
CA GLY A 37 22.87 4.50 47.74
C GLY A 37 21.73 5.52 47.80
N ALA A 38 20.68 5.23 48.58
CA ALA A 38 19.54 6.13 48.77
C ALA A 38 19.98 7.48 49.39
N GLY A 39 19.49 8.58 48.83
CA GLY A 39 19.86 9.92 49.27
C GLY A 39 19.39 11.03 48.33
N GLN A 40 19.73 12.28 48.68
CA GLN A 40 19.37 13.46 47.90
C GLN A 40 20.46 14.53 47.98
N HIS A 41 20.75 15.18 46.87
CA HIS A 41 21.38 16.49 46.83
C HIS A 41 20.56 17.43 45.97
N LYS A 42 20.32 18.64 46.46
CA LYS A 42 19.64 19.69 45.71
C LYS A 42 20.18 21.08 46.04
N GLY A 43 19.99 22.01 45.13
CA GLY A 43 20.39 23.40 45.30
C GLY A 43 20.10 24.22 44.05
N THR A 44 20.68 25.42 44.00
CA THR A 44 20.61 26.29 42.83
C THR A 44 22.03 26.60 42.37
N GLY A 45 22.31 26.36 41.09
CA GLY A 45 23.59 26.68 40.47
C GLY A 45 23.77 28.19 40.28
N PRO A 46 25.01 28.66 40.09
CA PRO A 46 25.30 30.07 39.80
C PRO A 46 24.76 30.54 38.44
N ASP A 47 24.43 29.61 37.55
CA ASP A 47 23.71 29.83 36.28
C ASP A 47 22.19 30.03 36.47
N GLY A 48 21.70 30.02 37.72
CA GLY A 48 20.30 30.26 38.07
C GLY A 48 19.39 29.04 37.95
N TYR A 49 19.89 27.90 37.46
CA TYR A 49 19.12 26.66 37.38
C TYR A 49 19.15 25.91 38.71
N SER A 50 17.99 25.51 39.21
CA SER A 50 17.89 24.51 40.27
C SER A 50 18.45 23.17 39.77
N TYR A 51 18.98 22.37 40.70
CA TYR A 51 19.39 21.00 40.42
C TYR A 51 18.94 20.08 41.54
N GLU A 52 18.63 18.84 41.20
CA GLU A 52 18.38 17.78 42.16
C GLU A 52 18.85 16.43 41.59
N ILE A 53 19.60 15.69 42.41
CA ILE A 53 19.81 14.24 42.25
C ILE A 53 19.18 13.55 43.46
N TRP A 54 18.37 12.54 43.20
CA TRP A 54 17.66 11.78 44.21
C TRP A 54 17.64 10.30 43.85
N ALA A 55 17.86 9.44 44.84
CA ALA A 55 17.76 7.99 44.69
C ALA A 55 17.10 7.37 45.91
N ALA A 56 16.32 6.31 45.70
CA ALA A 56 15.70 5.51 46.74
C ALA A 56 15.80 4.01 46.44
N ASP A 57 15.65 3.21 47.48
CA ASP A 57 15.60 1.74 47.43
C ASP A 57 16.79 1.10 46.69
N THR A 58 17.96 1.76 46.76
CA THR A 58 19.23 1.28 46.23
C THR A 58 20.36 1.47 47.23
N ASN A 59 21.33 0.57 47.18
CA ASN A 59 22.62 0.68 47.91
C ASN A 59 23.80 0.94 46.95
N GLN A 60 23.52 1.10 45.66
CA GLN A 60 24.54 1.31 44.64
C GLN A 60 24.73 2.81 44.35
N PRO A 61 25.95 3.22 43.99
CA PRO A 61 26.24 4.64 43.81
C PRO A 61 25.63 5.20 42.53
N SER A 62 25.09 6.42 42.59
CA SER A 62 24.63 7.20 41.44
C SER A 62 25.25 8.59 41.47
N SER A 63 25.43 9.24 40.33
CA SER A 63 26.09 10.54 40.24
C SER A 63 25.45 11.50 39.24
N MET A 64 25.66 12.79 39.48
CA MET A 64 25.27 13.89 38.60
C MET A 64 26.40 14.92 38.59
N THR A 65 26.84 15.33 37.40
CA THR A 65 27.80 16.43 37.24
C THR A 65 27.11 17.61 36.59
N LEU A 66 27.15 18.77 37.25
CA LEU A 66 26.56 19.99 36.72
C LEU A 66 27.41 20.54 35.57
N GLY A 67 26.76 21.01 34.51
CA GLY A 67 27.39 21.85 33.48
C GLY A 67 26.82 23.27 33.46
N ASP A 68 27.09 24.00 32.40
CA ASP A 68 26.62 25.38 32.22
C ASP A 68 25.17 25.43 31.70
N ASN A 69 24.46 26.52 31.99
CA ASN A 69 23.14 26.82 31.40
C ASN A 69 22.14 25.65 31.50
N GLY A 70 22.04 25.03 32.68
CA GLY A 70 21.09 23.95 32.92
C GLY A 70 21.51 22.56 32.41
N THR A 71 22.67 22.42 31.75
CA THR A 71 23.19 21.10 31.31
C THR A 71 23.69 20.27 32.48
N PHE A 72 23.74 18.95 32.29
CA PHE A 72 24.32 18.02 33.27
C PHE A 72 24.60 16.64 32.65
N THR A 73 25.53 15.90 33.25
CA THR A 73 25.67 14.45 33.03
C THR A 73 25.19 13.69 34.25
N THR A 74 24.70 12.48 34.07
CA THR A 74 24.30 11.62 35.17
C THR A 74 24.54 10.15 34.86
N LYS A 75 24.80 9.36 35.90
CA LYS A 75 24.86 7.92 35.87
C LYS A 75 24.10 7.36 37.06
N TRP A 76 23.24 6.39 36.84
CA TRP A 76 22.46 5.76 37.91
C TRP A 76 22.63 4.25 37.92
N ASN A 77 22.62 3.70 39.13
CA ASN A 77 22.66 2.26 39.37
C ASN A 77 21.50 1.88 40.30
N CYS A 78 20.31 1.69 39.74
CA CYS A 78 19.09 1.42 40.49
C CYS A 78 18.36 0.17 40.02
N ALA A 79 19.04 -0.79 39.38
CA ALA A 79 18.43 -2.05 38.91
C ALA A 79 17.95 -3.02 40.01
N GLY A 80 18.04 -2.65 41.29
CA GLY A 80 17.47 -3.42 42.38
C GLY A 80 15.93 -3.30 42.45
N PRO A 81 15.24 -4.22 43.15
CA PRO A 81 13.78 -4.15 43.32
C PRO A 81 13.35 -2.81 43.93
N SER A 82 12.37 -2.16 43.32
CA SER A 82 11.87 -0.81 43.66
C SER A 82 12.87 0.33 43.54
N GLY A 83 14.09 0.09 43.03
CA GLY A 83 15.12 1.12 42.91
C GLY A 83 14.61 2.30 42.07
N ASN A 84 14.74 3.52 42.60
CA ASN A 84 14.22 4.72 41.93
C ASN A 84 15.30 5.80 41.89
N PHE A 85 15.34 6.55 40.80
CA PHE A 85 16.36 7.55 40.51
C PHE A 85 15.79 8.73 39.74
N LEU A 86 16.09 9.95 40.18
CA LEU A 86 15.82 11.18 39.44
C LEU A 86 17.08 12.05 39.43
N ALA A 87 17.44 12.59 38.26
CA ALA A 87 18.40 13.68 38.11
C ALA A 87 17.80 14.75 37.20
N ARG A 88 17.70 15.98 37.70
CA ARG A 88 17.03 17.07 36.99
C ARG A 88 17.66 18.44 37.21
N ARG A 89 17.49 19.31 36.21
CA ARG A 89 17.80 20.74 36.30
C ARG A 89 16.68 21.59 35.72
N GLY A 90 16.33 22.67 36.41
CA GLY A 90 15.16 23.46 36.07
C GLY A 90 15.10 24.85 36.70
N ILE A 91 13.87 25.38 36.77
CA ILE A 91 13.55 26.65 37.42
C ILE A 91 12.60 26.38 38.59
N ASP A 92 12.98 26.88 39.78
CA ASP A 92 12.08 26.99 40.92
C ASP A 92 11.12 28.18 40.72
N MET A 93 9.82 27.90 40.76
CA MET A 93 8.75 28.84 40.45
C MET A 93 8.06 29.38 41.72
N GLY A 94 8.43 28.87 42.90
CA GLY A 94 8.02 29.38 44.21
C GLY A 94 6.52 29.31 44.54
N SER A 95 5.70 28.64 43.72
CA SER A 95 4.25 28.45 43.93
C SER A 95 3.44 29.74 44.10
N THR A 96 3.88 30.83 43.46
CA THR A 96 3.23 32.15 43.57
C THR A 96 2.22 32.40 42.46
N LYS A 97 2.48 31.90 41.24
CA LYS A 97 1.74 32.18 40.00
C LYS A 97 1.27 30.91 39.31
N LYS A 98 0.22 31.00 38.50
CA LYS A 98 -0.16 29.90 37.58
C LYS A 98 0.67 29.96 36.30
N PHE A 99 0.65 28.89 35.50
CA PHE A 99 1.46 28.84 34.27
C PHE A 99 1.09 29.94 33.26
N GLN A 100 -0.18 30.36 33.22
CA GLN A 100 -0.66 31.41 32.32
C GLN A 100 -0.01 32.77 32.59
N ASP A 101 0.40 33.04 33.84
CA ASP A 101 1.00 34.31 34.25
C ASP A 101 2.47 34.47 33.83
N TYR A 102 3.09 33.41 33.30
CA TYR A 102 4.48 33.43 32.83
C TYR A 102 4.61 33.80 31.34
N GLY A 103 3.50 33.97 30.62
CA GLY A 103 3.50 34.41 29.22
C GLY A 103 3.96 33.36 28.20
N GLY A 104 4.13 32.10 28.64
CA GLY A 104 4.64 30.98 27.87
C GLY A 104 5.84 30.33 28.56
N ILE A 105 5.95 29.01 28.48
CA ILE A 105 7.05 28.20 29.01
C ILE A 105 7.45 27.22 27.91
N THR A 106 8.74 27.22 27.55
CA THR A 106 9.33 26.27 26.62
C THR A 106 10.62 25.68 27.18
N CYS A 107 11.02 24.51 26.69
CA CYS A 107 12.33 23.91 26.97
C CYS A 107 12.96 23.40 25.67
N ASP A 108 14.14 23.89 25.33
CA ASP A 108 14.94 23.42 24.20
C ASP A 108 16.07 22.51 24.73
N PHE A 109 16.09 21.25 24.28
CA PHE A 109 16.92 20.20 24.86
C PHE A 109 17.69 19.38 23.81
N ASP A 110 18.80 18.78 24.22
CA ASP A 110 19.59 17.78 23.47
C ASP A 110 20.25 16.85 24.48
N VAL A 111 20.01 15.56 24.32
CA VAL A 111 20.45 14.52 25.24
C VAL A 111 21.01 13.34 24.44
N SER A 112 22.12 12.78 24.91
CA SER A 112 22.54 11.41 24.58
C SER A 112 22.41 10.57 25.83
N TRP A 113 21.69 9.44 25.77
CA TRP A 113 21.44 8.61 26.94
C TRP A 113 21.32 7.13 26.59
N SER A 114 21.58 6.28 27.58
CA SER A 114 21.39 4.83 27.49
C SER A 114 20.88 4.30 28.82
N ALA A 115 20.14 3.19 28.77
CA ALA A 115 19.69 2.48 29.96
C ALA A 115 19.78 0.97 29.74
N SER A 116 19.83 0.22 30.84
CA SER A 116 19.78 -1.23 30.84
C SER A 116 18.47 -1.76 30.25
N SER A 117 18.49 -3.00 29.77
CA SER A 117 17.28 -3.73 29.33
C SER A 117 16.35 -4.15 30.48
N GLN A 118 16.73 -3.85 31.73
CA GLN A 118 15.94 -4.08 32.94
C GLN A 118 15.35 -2.75 33.44
N GLY A 119 14.13 -2.81 33.98
CA GLY A 119 13.45 -1.64 34.54
C GLY A 119 12.91 -0.69 33.47
N ASN A 120 12.46 0.49 33.89
CA ASN A 120 12.10 1.59 33.01
C ASN A 120 13.12 2.74 33.17
N SER A 121 13.28 3.53 32.12
CA SER A 121 13.90 4.85 32.24
C SER A 121 13.19 5.83 31.30
N ARG A 122 13.20 7.12 31.62
CA ARG A 122 12.53 8.16 30.81
C ARG A 122 13.25 9.51 30.83
N LEU A 123 13.09 10.23 29.72
CA LEU A 123 13.44 11.63 29.55
C LEU A 123 12.16 12.45 29.51
N CYS A 124 12.06 13.47 30.35
CA CYS A 124 10.84 14.26 30.44
C CYS A 124 11.05 15.67 30.98
N ILE A 125 10.09 16.56 30.69
CA ILE A 125 9.82 17.68 31.59
C ILE A 125 9.05 17.14 32.78
N TYR A 126 9.52 17.49 33.98
CA TYR A 126 8.99 17.10 35.27
C TYR A 126 8.72 18.33 36.12
N GLY A 127 7.74 18.24 37.01
CA GLY A 127 7.54 19.24 38.04
C GLY A 127 6.30 19.02 38.88
N TRP A 128 6.02 20.03 39.71
CA TRP A 128 4.87 20.04 40.61
C TRP A 128 4.08 21.34 40.48
N THR A 129 2.80 21.27 40.83
CA THR A 129 1.99 22.44 41.18
C THR A 129 1.45 22.34 42.60
N GLN A 130 1.13 23.47 43.22
CA GLN A 130 0.42 23.53 44.51
C GLN A 130 -0.94 24.23 44.35
N ASN A 131 -1.95 23.76 45.07
CA ASN A 131 -3.33 24.26 45.03
C ASN A 131 -3.95 24.27 43.60
N PRO A 132 -4.26 23.10 43.00
CA PRO A 132 -4.12 21.74 43.54
C PRO A 132 -2.69 21.16 43.51
N LEU A 133 -2.43 20.16 44.36
CA LEU A 133 -1.18 19.41 44.34
C LEU A 133 -1.21 18.40 43.18
N VAL A 134 -0.33 18.61 42.20
CA VAL A 134 -0.21 17.77 41.00
C VAL A 134 1.27 17.55 40.74
N GLU A 135 1.65 16.30 40.50
CA GLU A 135 2.94 15.98 39.87
C GLU A 135 2.70 15.79 38.37
N TYR A 136 3.60 16.25 37.50
CA TYR A 136 3.35 16.14 36.07
C TYR A 136 4.59 15.77 35.28
N TYR A 137 4.32 15.18 34.10
CA TYR A 137 5.33 14.67 33.19
C TYR A 137 4.95 15.00 31.74
N ILE A 138 5.90 15.52 30.96
CA ILE A 138 5.85 15.56 29.50
C ILE A 138 6.99 14.68 29.01
N VAL A 139 6.69 13.45 28.59
CA VAL A 139 7.65 12.39 28.30
C VAL A 139 8.05 12.44 26.83
N GLU A 140 9.35 12.62 26.58
CA GLU A 140 9.94 12.76 25.24
C GLU A 140 10.58 11.48 24.73
N ASP A 141 11.20 10.67 25.60
CA ASP A 141 11.75 9.35 25.27
C ASP A 141 11.69 8.42 26.50
N TRP A 142 11.71 7.10 26.26
CA TRP A 142 11.70 6.07 27.30
C TRP A 142 12.47 4.83 26.87
N LYS A 143 12.79 3.95 27.82
CA LYS A 143 13.37 2.62 27.54
C LYS A 143 12.49 1.52 28.13
N ASN A 144 12.50 0.38 27.44
CA ASN A 144 11.82 -0.89 27.76
C ASN A 144 10.27 -0.87 27.71
N TRP A 145 9.59 0.11 28.31
CA TRP A 145 8.12 0.27 28.16
C TRP A 145 7.66 1.73 28.24
N CYS A 146 6.55 2.04 27.59
CA CYS A 146 6.03 3.40 27.40
C CYS A 146 5.20 3.86 28.62
N PRO A 147 5.67 4.77 29.48
CA PRO A 147 4.88 5.24 30.62
C PRO A 147 3.64 6.04 30.16
N PRO A 148 2.51 6.04 30.89
CA PRO A 148 2.25 5.22 32.06
C PRO A 148 1.90 3.75 31.73
N ASN A 149 1.71 3.42 30.45
CA ASN A 149 1.32 2.09 29.96
C ASN A 149 2.42 1.04 30.20
N GLY A 150 2.32 0.38 31.34
CA GLY A 150 3.34 -0.51 31.90
C GLY A 150 3.36 -0.48 33.44
N THR A 151 2.62 0.47 34.04
CA THR A 151 2.32 0.51 35.47
C THR A 151 0.98 -0.19 35.74
N PRO A 152 0.86 -1.05 36.76
CA PRO A 152 -0.42 -1.61 37.16
C PRO A 152 -1.44 -0.49 37.49
N GLY A 153 -2.51 -0.38 36.70
CA GLY A 153 -3.59 0.59 36.90
C GLY A 153 -3.68 1.74 35.89
N ALA A 154 -2.78 1.82 34.90
CA ALA A 154 -2.89 2.79 33.81
C ALA A 154 -4.09 2.46 32.92
N GLY A 155 -5.07 3.38 32.84
CA GLY A 155 -6.23 3.27 31.95
C GLY A 155 -5.97 3.82 30.55
N SER A 156 -6.97 3.75 29.67
CA SER A 156 -6.91 4.38 28.34
C SER A 156 -6.61 5.89 28.43
N PRO A 157 -5.90 6.47 27.44
CA PRO A 157 -5.64 7.89 27.41
C PRO A 157 -6.95 8.69 27.44
N LEU A 158 -6.95 9.82 28.16
CA LEU A 158 -8.08 10.76 28.25
C LEU A 158 -8.28 11.57 26.96
N GLY A 159 -7.30 11.51 26.06
CA GLY A 159 -7.29 12.18 24.77
C GLY A 159 -5.87 12.34 24.24
N THR A 160 -5.75 13.07 23.14
CA THR A 160 -4.46 13.38 22.50
C THR A 160 -4.35 14.88 22.22
N VAL A 161 -3.11 15.33 22.00
CA VAL A 161 -2.79 16.67 21.50
C VAL A 161 -1.59 16.56 20.56
N ASP A 162 -1.60 17.32 19.46
CA ASP A 162 -0.48 17.39 18.52
C ASP A 162 0.34 18.65 18.82
N LEU A 163 1.61 18.47 19.23
CA LEU A 163 2.54 19.54 19.62
C LEU A 163 3.96 19.12 19.20
N ASP A 164 4.85 20.09 18.99
CA ASP A 164 6.30 19.88 18.89
C ASP A 164 6.72 18.71 17.97
N GLY A 165 6.10 18.63 16.79
CA GLY A 165 6.42 17.60 15.82
C GLY A 165 5.80 16.21 16.06
N ALA A 166 4.91 16.01 17.04
CA ALA A 166 4.25 14.71 17.25
C ALA A 166 2.91 14.75 17.98
N LYS A 167 2.22 13.61 17.93
CA LYS A 167 1.07 13.33 18.78
C LYS A 167 1.54 12.95 20.20
N TYR A 168 0.88 13.51 21.21
CA TYR A 168 1.03 13.17 22.62
C TYR A 168 -0.26 12.60 23.18
N TYR A 169 -0.16 11.50 23.93
CA TYR A 169 -1.26 10.88 24.66
C TYR A 169 -1.36 11.44 26.08
N ILE A 170 -2.57 11.82 26.51
CA ILE A 170 -2.81 12.47 27.81
C ILE A 170 -3.36 11.45 28.81
N TYR A 171 -2.76 11.36 29.99
CA TYR A 171 -3.19 10.46 31.06
C TYR A 171 -3.33 11.15 32.41
N LYS A 172 -4.08 10.51 33.31
CA LYS A 172 -4.21 10.89 34.72
C LYS A 172 -4.09 9.65 35.60
N GLU A 173 -3.25 9.73 36.63
CA GLU A 173 -3.16 8.69 37.66
C GLU A 173 -3.41 9.25 39.06
N ASN A 174 -3.92 8.41 39.96
CA ASN A 174 -3.98 8.72 41.40
C ASN A 174 -2.83 8.00 42.10
N ARG A 175 -2.09 8.70 42.95
CA ARG A 175 -0.94 8.16 43.71
C ARG A 175 -1.08 8.47 45.19
N ASN A 176 -0.43 7.65 46.01
CA ASN A 176 -0.23 7.92 47.43
C ASN A 176 1.22 7.57 47.77
N SER A 177 2.08 8.59 47.83
CA SER A 177 3.53 8.42 47.95
C SER A 177 4.18 9.70 48.49
N TYR A 178 5.51 9.78 48.43
CA TYR A 178 6.29 10.98 48.71
C TYR A 178 5.87 12.13 47.80
N THR A 179 5.71 13.32 48.39
CA THR A 179 5.41 14.58 47.67
C THR A 179 6.24 15.72 48.24
N ILE A 180 6.22 16.87 47.56
CA ILE A 180 6.80 18.12 48.06
C ILE A 180 6.12 18.67 49.33
N GLU A 181 4.98 18.11 49.74
CA GLU A 181 4.24 18.46 50.96
C GLU A 181 4.19 17.30 51.99
N GLY A 182 5.09 16.32 51.85
CA GLY A 182 5.10 15.09 52.64
C GLY A 182 4.15 14.01 52.10
N ASN A 183 4.16 12.82 52.73
CA ASN A 183 3.44 11.66 52.20
C ASN A 183 1.92 11.86 52.28
N LYS A 184 1.25 11.92 51.14
CA LYS A 184 -0.21 12.03 51.05
C LYS A 184 -0.71 11.63 49.65
N PRO A 185 -2.04 11.48 49.46
CA PRO A 185 -2.62 11.28 48.15
C PRO A 185 -2.46 12.51 47.23
N PHE A 186 -2.17 12.27 45.96
CA PHE A 186 -2.05 13.29 44.91
C PHE A 186 -2.39 12.69 43.54
N VAL A 187 -2.44 13.54 42.52
CA VAL A 187 -2.65 13.11 41.12
C VAL A 187 -1.41 13.37 40.29
N GLN A 188 -1.19 12.51 39.30
CA GLN A 188 -0.18 12.69 38.26
C GLN A 188 -0.84 12.97 36.92
N TYR A 189 -0.30 13.94 36.17
CA TYR A 189 -0.68 14.18 34.78
C TYR A 189 0.48 13.82 33.84
N PHE A 190 0.15 13.19 32.72
CA PHE A 190 1.12 12.82 31.71
C PHE A 190 0.70 13.34 30.33
N SER A 191 1.66 13.90 29.60
CA SER A 191 1.68 13.88 28.14
C SER A 191 2.80 12.95 27.70
N VAL A 192 2.50 11.98 26.86
CA VAL A 192 3.47 10.97 26.42
C VAL A 192 3.57 10.99 24.90
N ARG A 193 4.76 11.27 24.38
CA ARG A 193 4.99 11.34 22.94
C ARG A 193 4.69 9.99 22.26
N SER A 194 4.17 10.02 21.04
CA SER A 194 3.85 8.81 20.26
C SER A 194 5.10 8.07 19.78
N SER A 195 6.19 8.78 19.54
CA SER A 195 7.52 8.22 19.24
C SER A 195 8.58 8.97 20.05
N GLY A 196 9.60 8.27 20.54
CA GLY A 196 10.66 8.87 21.35
C GLY A 196 11.54 9.84 20.55
N ARG A 197 12.03 10.92 21.19
CA ARG A 197 13.09 11.79 20.66
C ARG A 197 14.02 12.28 21.76
N THR A 198 15.26 12.58 21.42
CA THR A 198 16.30 12.97 22.39
C THR A 198 16.77 14.42 22.25
N SER A 199 16.21 15.19 21.31
CA SER A 199 16.44 16.63 21.19
C SER A 199 15.22 17.35 20.60
N GLY A 200 15.16 18.67 20.76
CA GLY A 200 14.11 19.52 20.18
C GLY A 200 13.56 20.55 21.18
N THR A 201 12.51 21.25 20.78
CA THR A 201 11.78 22.19 21.67
C THR A 201 10.51 21.54 22.20
N ILE A 202 10.23 21.72 23.49
CA ILE A 202 9.02 21.30 24.18
C ILE A 202 8.21 22.54 24.57
N SER A 203 6.99 22.64 24.05
CA SER A 203 6.03 23.71 24.31
C SER A 203 5.26 23.45 25.62
N VAL A 204 5.97 23.52 26.75
CA VAL A 204 5.47 23.14 28.08
C VAL A 204 4.10 23.75 28.42
N SER A 205 3.90 25.06 28.18
CA SER A 205 2.60 25.70 28.45
C SER A 205 1.46 25.14 27.58
N LYS A 206 1.73 24.66 26.36
CA LYS A 206 0.72 24.07 25.48
C LYS A 206 0.24 22.71 25.96
N HIS A 207 1.13 21.93 26.57
CA HIS A 207 0.71 20.71 27.27
C HIS A 207 -0.20 21.03 28.45
N PHE A 208 0.12 22.07 29.23
CA PHE A 208 -0.72 22.49 30.35
C PHE A 208 -2.10 22.98 29.90
N GLU A 209 -2.18 23.75 28.80
CA GLU A 209 -3.45 24.13 28.16
C GLU A 209 -4.24 22.90 27.71
N ALA A 210 -3.57 21.93 27.09
CA ALA A 210 -4.20 20.69 26.64
C ALA A 210 -4.76 19.88 27.83
N TRP A 211 -4.04 19.80 28.94
CA TRP A 211 -4.52 19.15 30.16
C TRP A 211 -5.75 19.86 30.74
N GLU A 212 -5.72 21.19 30.88
CA GLU A 212 -6.87 21.95 31.36
C GLU A 212 -8.10 21.79 30.45
N SER A 213 -7.91 21.68 29.13
CA SER A 213 -9.00 21.41 28.16
C SER A 213 -9.68 20.05 28.37
N LYS A 214 -8.99 19.09 29.00
CA LYS A 214 -9.51 17.77 29.37
C LYS A 214 -10.00 17.71 30.82
N GLY A 215 -10.15 18.87 31.48
CA GLY A 215 -10.60 18.98 32.86
C GLY A 215 -9.53 18.65 33.90
N LEU A 216 -8.25 18.59 33.51
CA LEU A 216 -7.12 18.35 34.40
C LEU A 216 -6.59 19.69 34.92
N GLN A 217 -7.16 20.17 36.02
CA GLN A 217 -6.81 21.50 36.56
C GLN A 217 -5.38 21.54 37.08
N MET A 218 -4.63 22.58 36.65
CA MET A 218 -3.28 22.89 37.11
C MET A 218 -3.30 23.91 38.26
N GLY A 219 -2.37 23.74 39.21
CA GLY A 219 -2.16 24.66 40.35
C GLY A 219 -1.17 25.78 40.05
N LYS A 220 -0.69 26.43 41.13
CA LYS A 220 0.43 27.36 41.07
C LYS A 220 1.74 26.60 40.85
N MET A 221 2.57 27.06 39.94
CA MET A 221 3.78 26.35 39.51
C MET A 221 4.80 26.30 40.65
N TYR A 222 5.24 25.10 41.02
CA TYR A 222 6.30 24.88 42.01
C TYR A 222 7.67 24.75 41.32
N GLU A 223 7.77 23.92 40.29
CA GLU A 223 9.03 23.63 39.57
C GLU A 223 8.73 23.31 38.10
N VAL A 224 9.60 23.70 37.18
CA VAL A 224 9.68 23.13 35.81
C VAL A 224 11.13 22.71 35.57
N ALA A 225 11.38 21.43 35.37
CA ALA A 225 12.73 20.90 35.20
C ALA A 225 12.81 19.83 34.10
N PHE A 226 13.91 19.80 33.35
CA PHE A 226 14.24 18.68 32.50
C PHE A 226 14.84 17.57 33.36
N ASN A 227 14.32 16.35 33.23
CA ASN A 227 14.53 15.26 34.16
C ASN A 227 14.89 13.96 33.43
N VAL A 228 15.87 13.25 33.98
CA VAL A 228 16.25 11.88 33.65
C VAL A 228 15.82 11.01 34.82
N GLU A 229 14.96 10.02 34.58
CA GLU A 229 14.45 9.13 35.62
C GLU A 229 14.71 7.65 35.29
N GLY A 230 15.03 6.88 36.33
CA GLY A 230 15.23 5.43 36.25
C GLY A 230 14.44 4.71 37.35
N TRP A 231 13.66 3.70 36.94
CA TRP A 231 12.95 2.77 37.82
C TRP A 231 13.47 1.35 37.59
N GLU A 232 13.99 0.68 38.62
CA GLU A 232 14.56 -0.67 38.54
C GLU A 232 15.57 -0.84 37.39
N SER A 233 16.29 0.23 37.04
CA SER A 233 17.20 0.29 35.91
C SER A 233 18.56 0.89 36.28
N ASN A 234 19.56 0.63 35.43
CA ASN A 234 20.83 1.34 35.42
C ASN A 234 20.93 2.16 34.12
N GLY A 235 21.76 3.18 34.10
CA GLY A 235 22.04 3.90 32.86
C GLY A 235 22.86 5.16 33.05
N GLU A 236 22.98 5.91 31.97
CA GLU A 236 23.67 7.19 31.95
C GLU A 236 23.06 8.14 30.90
N ALA A 237 23.16 9.43 31.17
CA ALA A 237 22.70 10.47 30.26
C ALA A 237 23.65 11.66 30.28
N ASN A 238 23.82 12.29 29.13
CA ASN A 238 24.50 13.56 28.94
C ASN A 238 23.50 14.53 28.32
N VAL A 239 22.97 15.44 29.14
CA VAL A 239 22.07 16.51 28.74
C VAL A 239 22.92 17.68 28.27
N LYS A 240 23.18 17.72 26.97
CA LYS A 240 24.07 18.68 26.30
C LYS A 240 23.43 20.06 26.16
N LYS A 241 22.10 20.12 26.16
CA LYS A 241 21.32 21.36 26.10
C LYS A 241 20.08 21.23 26.96
N ASN A 242 19.78 22.27 27.73
CA ASN A 242 18.57 22.40 28.55
C ASN A 242 18.27 23.89 28.78
N THR A 243 17.61 24.52 27.81
CA THR A 243 17.28 25.95 27.88
C THR A 243 15.79 26.13 28.12
N ILE A 244 15.42 26.45 29.36
CA ILE A 244 14.04 26.78 29.75
C ILE A 244 13.82 28.29 29.60
N THR A 245 12.81 28.67 28.81
CA THR A 245 12.46 30.08 28.56
C THR A 245 11.08 30.41 29.12
N LEU A 246 10.97 31.56 29.78
CA LEU A 246 9.70 32.14 30.27
C LEU A 246 9.35 33.38 29.44
N GLY A 247 8.10 33.49 28.98
CA GLY A 247 7.61 34.54 28.08
C GLY A 247 7.20 34.00 26.72
N LYS A 248 6.93 34.90 25.75
CA LYS A 248 6.46 34.53 24.39
C LYS A 248 7.58 33.75 23.66
N GLY A 249 7.60 32.43 23.86
CA GLY A 249 8.51 31.51 23.20
C GLY A 249 8.22 31.39 21.70
N PRO A 250 9.13 30.73 20.94
CA PRO A 250 8.89 30.43 19.54
C PRO A 250 7.55 29.69 19.36
N GLU A 251 6.88 29.94 18.24
CA GLU A 251 5.68 29.21 17.85
C GLU A 251 6.02 27.70 17.77
N PRO A 252 5.18 26.80 18.30
CA PRO A 252 5.46 25.37 18.26
C PRO A 252 5.78 24.92 16.84
N GLU A 253 6.84 24.14 16.68
CA GLU A 253 7.11 23.50 15.39
C GLU A 253 5.88 22.69 15.00
N LYS A 254 5.29 23.07 13.86
CA LYS A 254 4.22 22.29 13.25
C LYS A 254 4.74 20.88 12.99
N PRO A 255 3.88 19.85 13.10
CA PRO A 255 4.22 18.50 12.68
C PRO A 255 4.99 18.54 11.37
N VAL A 256 6.20 17.95 11.33
CA VAL A 256 6.65 17.38 10.06
C VAL A 256 5.64 16.28 9.82
N GLU A 257 4.79 16.50 8.82
CA GLU A 257 3.85 15.49 8.36
C GLU A 257 4.65 14.20 8.13
N PRO A 258 4.04 13.00 8.29
CA PRO A 258 4.66 11.80 7.72
C PRO A 258 5.16 12.20 6.32
N VAL A 259 6.41 11.86 5.99
CA VAL A 259 6.88 12.03 4.62
C VAL A 259 6.07 11.02 3.83
N GLU A 260 4.87 11.41 3.45
CA GLU A 260 4.02 10.62 2.61
C GLU A 260 4.74 10.56 1.27
N PRO A 261 4.83 9.37 0.68
CA PRO A 261 5.31 9.28 -0.69
C PRO A 261 4.41 10.16 -1.56
N ASP A 262 4.97 10.70 -2.65
CA ASP A 262 4.17 11.39 -3.64
C ASP A 262 3.08 10.46 -4.21
N ALA A 263 2.19 11.01 -5.04
CA ALA A 263 1.09 10.24 -5.64
C ALA A 263 1.55 9.01 -6.45
N ASN A 264 2.83 8.93 -6.81
CA ASN A 264 3.43 7.83 -7.55
C ASN A 264 4.21 6.85 -6.66
N GLY A 265 4.19 7.06 -5.34
CA GLY A 265 4.84 6.18 -4.37
C GLY A 265 6.27 6.58 -4.00
N TYR A 266 6.79 7.74 -4.42
CA TYR A 266 8.16 8.14 -4.15
C TYR A 266 8.31 9.02 -2.92
N TYR A 267 9.20 8.63 -2.01
CA TYR A 267 9.69 9.51 -0.94
C TYR A 267 10.72 10.50 -1.48
N PHE A 268 11.52 10.07 -2.46
CA PHE A 268 12.27 10.95 -3.35
C PHE A 268 12.41 10.33 -4.74
N ASN A 269 12.43 11.19 -5.74
CA ASN A 269 12.75 10.86 -7.13
C ASN A 269 13.59 12.01 -7.69
N THR A 270 14.85 11.74 -8.04
CA THR A 270 15.83 12.75 -8.47
C THR A 270 16.23 12.50 -9.91
N ASP A 271 15.77 13.39 -10.80
CA ASP A 271 16.12 13.45 -12.23
C ASP A 271 17.38 14.31 -12.51
N PHE A 272 17.93 14.96 -11.48
CA PHE A 272 19.12 15.81 -11.54
C PHE A 272 19.06 17.03 -12.50
N GLU A 273 17.89 17.34 -13.07
CA GLU A 273 17.72 18.46 -14.02
C GLU A 273 17.92 19.83 -13.36
N SER A 274 17.62 19.90 -12.05
CA SER A 274 17.83 21.06 -11.19
C SER A 274 19.20 21.09 -10.50
N GLY A 275 20.09 20.14 -10.82
CA GLY A 275 21.42 19.99 -10.23
C GLY A 275 21.57 18.71 -9.40
N LYS A 276 22.68 18.57 -8.67
CA LYS A 276 23.02 17.32 -7.96
C LYS A 276 22.16 16.96 -6.74
N SER A 277 21.19 17.80 -6.37
CA SER A 277 20.41 17.67 -5.13
C SER A 277 21.31 17.47 -3.90
N ASN A 278 20.98 16.54 -3.00
CA ASN A 278 21.77 16.21 -1.80
C ASN A 278 22.85 15.14 -2.05
N TRP A 279 23.12 14.77 -3.32
CA TRP A 279 24.10 13.74 -3.62
C TRP A 279 25.54 14.22 -3.42
N THR A 280 26.33 13.40 -2.75
CA THR A 280 27.73 13.68 -2.41
C THR A 280 28.63 12.52 -2.81
N GLY A 281 29.93 12.79 -2.88
CA GLY A 281 30.93 11.77 -3.17
C GLY A 281 31.22 10.93 -1.93
N ARG A 282 31.28 9.61 -2.12
CA ARG A 282 31.68 8.65 -1.10
C ARG A 282 33.12 8.19 -1.33
N GLY A 283 33.91 8.16 -0.24
CA GLY A 283 35.34 7.88 -0.30
C GLY A 283 36.09 9.03 -0.97
N SER A 284 36.95 8.71 -1.94
CA SER A 284 37.66 9.75 -2.73
C SER A 284 36.83 10.33 -3.87
N ALA A 285 35.62 9.82 -4.13
CA ALA A 285 34.87 10.21 -5.31
C ALA A 285 34.45 11.67 -5.28
N SER A 286 34.52 12.33 -6.43
CA SER A 286 33.95 13.66 -6.68
C SER A 286 32.63 13.53 -7.42
N VAL A 287 31.57 14.21 -6.95
CA VAL A 287 30.26 14.26 -7.63
C VAL A 287 30.08 15.60 -8.33
N SER A 288 29.90 15.57 -9.64
CA SER A 288 29.68 16.74 -10.50
C SER A 288 28.56 16.48 -11.52
N ALA A 289 28.08 17.54 -12.18
CA ALA A 289 27.05 17.41 -13.21
C ALA A 289 27.55 16.64 -14.43
N SER A 290 26.69 15.84 -15.04
CA SER A 290 26.96 15.01 -16.21
C SER A 290 25.75 15.01 -17.16
N THR A 291 25.79 14.19 -18.21
CA THR A 291 24.63 13.89 -19.07
C THR A 291 23.74 12.83 -18.42
N GLY A 292 22.42 13.06 -18.40
CA GLY A 292 21.42 12.13 -17.86
C GLY A 292 20.99 11.03 -18.83
N TYR A 293 20.19 10.09 -18.33
CA TYR A 293 19.47 9.06 -19.09
C TYR A 293 18.16 9.59 -19.63
N ASP A 294 17.36 10.24 -18.77
CA ASP A 294 16.14 10.96 -19.10
C ASP A 294 16.37 12.44 -18.84
N GLY A 295 15.98 13.31 -19.79
CA GLY A 295 16.36 14.72 -19.75
C GLY A 295 17.79 15.01 -20.23
N SER A 296 18.34 16.15 -19.80
CA SER A 296 19.59 16.73 -20.30
C SER A 296 20.78 16.62 -19.34
N LYS A 297 20.51 16.34 -18.05
CA LYS A 297 21.50 16.39 -16.98
C LYS A 297 21.41 15.15 -16.11
N GLY A 298 22.57 14.74 -15.60
CA GLY A 298 22.73 13.70 -14.59
C GLY A 298 23.83 14.11 -13.63
N ILE A 299 24.32 13.17 -12.84
CA ILE A 299 25.57 13.34 -12.10
C ILE A 299 26.61 12.29 -12.49
N VAL A 300 27.88 12.56 -12.22
CA VAL A 300 28.97 11.60 -12.39
C VAL A 300 29.81 11.54 -11.12
N ALA A 301 30.05 10.33 -10.63
CA ALA A 301 31.06 10.03 -9.63
C ALA A 301 32.40 9.74 -10.34
N SER A 302 33.36 10.65 -10.14
CA SER A 302 34.71 10.63 -10.73
C SER A 302 35.77 10.63 -9.62
N ASP A 303 37.06 10.67 -9.96
CA ASP A 303 38.19 10.65 -9.00
C ASP A 303 38.19 9.43 -8.05
N ARG A 304 37.62 8.32 -8.52
CA ARG A 304 37.46 7.07 -7.76
C ARG A 304 38.81 6.34 -7.66
N THR A 305 39.37 6.26 -6.45
CA THR A 305 40.62 5.52 -6.19
C THR A 305 40.39 4.06 -5.78
N GLU A 306 39.19 3.73 -5.31
CA GLU A 306 38.78 2.36 -5.00
C GLU A 306 37.39 2.06 -5.58
N LYS A 307 37.12 0.77 -5.84
CA LYS A 307 35.89 0.33 -6.53
C LYS A 307 34.62 0.63 -5.72
N TRP A 308 34.74 0.79 -4.41
CA TRP A 308 33.62 1.11 -3.54
C TRP A 308 33.34 2.63 -3.41
N HIS A 309 34.23 3.48 -3.93
CA HIS A 309 33.99 4.92 -3.98
C HIS A 309 32.89 5.22 -5.01
N GLY A 310 32.04 6.20 -4.79
CA GLY A 310 30.85 6.40 -5.62
C GLY A 310 30.03 7.64 -5.29
N ALA A 311 28.80 7.72 -5.78
CA ALA A 311 27.84 8.77 -5.41
C ALA A 311 26.90 8.26 -4.31
N ALA A 312 26.57 9.10 -3.33
CA ALA A 312 25.77 8.73 -2.16
C ALA A 312 24.72 9.80 -1.80
N ILE A 313 23.64 9.35 -1.17
CA ILE A 313 22.59 10.17 -0.57
C ILE A 313 22.21 9.61 0.81
N GLU A 314 22.03 10.49 1.79
CA GLU A 314 21.46 10.12 3.10
C GLU A 314 19.95 9.91 2.95
N LEU A 315 19.44 8.79 3.46
CA LEU A 315 18.00 8.52 3.46
C LEU A 315 17.35 9.20 4.66
N ASP A 316 16.23 9.89 4.44
CA ASP A 316 15.46 10.50 5.52
C ASP A 316 14.87 9.40 6.40
N GLU A 317 15.40 9.26 7.62
CA GLU A 317 14.94 8.25 8.57
C GLU A 317 13.49 8.48 9.02
N ASN A 318 12.83 9.59 8.67
CA ASN A 318 11.39 9.76 8.83
C ASN A 318 10.58 9.02 7.76
N ALA A 319 11.15 8.82 6.57
CA ALA A 319 10.57 8.07 5.45
C ALA A 319 11.03 6.60 5.39
N PHE A 320 12.31 6.35 5.71
CA PHE A 320 12.96 5.04 5.59
C PHE A 320 13.30 4.47 6.97
N LYS A 321 12.62 3.40 7.37
CA LYS A 321 12.70 2.79 8.70
C LYS A 321 13.38 1.42 8.65
N ALA A 322 14.16 1.14 9.69
CA ALA A 322 14.75 -0.17 9.89
C ALA A 322 13.69 -1.27 10.02
N GLY A 323 13.89 -2.39 9.33
CA GLY A 323 12.96 -3.52 9.29
C GLY A 323 11.81 -3.37 8.28
N GLU A 324 11.66 -2.20 7.64
CA GLU A 324 10.65 -1.98 6.60
C GLU A 324 11.21 -2.22 5.20
N THR A 325 10.32 -2.43 4.24
CA THR A 325 10.65 -2.79 2.85
C THR A 325 10.32 -1.65 1.91
N TYR A 326 11.25 -1.33 1.00
CA TYR A 326 11.16 -0.21 0.07
C TYR A 326 11.59 -0.61 -1.34
N SER A 327 11.21 0.21 -2.31
CA SER A 327 11.76 0.18 -3.65
C SER A 327 12.88 1.22 -3.74
N LEU A 328 14.11 0.77 -3.95
CA LEU A 328 15.29 1.64 -4.05
C LEU A 328 15.96 1.42 -5.41
N GLY A 329 16.38 2.49 -6.08
CA GLY A 329 17.04 2.34 -7.37
C GLY A 329 17.68 3.58 -7.94
N VAL A 330 18.52 3.36 -8.96
CA VAL A 330 19.13 4.38 -9.80
C VAL A 330 19.25 3.89 -11.25
N MET A 331 19.26 4.81 -12.21
CA MET A 331 19.84 4.55 -13.52
C MET A 331 21.35 4.78 -13.45
N ALA A 332 22.13 3.80 -13.90
CA ALA A 332 23.59 3.87 -13.86
C ALA A 332 24.22 3.54 -15.21
N MET A 333 25.31 4.22 -15.56
CA MET A 333 26.08 3.99 -16.79
C MET A 333 27.58 4.19 -16.55
N GLN A 334 28.41 3.53 -17.36
CA GLN A 334 29.87 3.70 -17.36
C GLN A 334 30.40 3.76 -18.80
N ASN A 335 31.55 4.41 -19.01
CA ASN A 335 32.12 4.66 -20.34
C ASN A 335 33.48 3.96 -20.61
N ALA A 336 33.95 3.07 -19.73
CA ALA A 336 35.14 2.27 -20.00
C ALA A 336 34.84 1.13 -21.00
N ASP A 337 35.88 0.69 -21.70
CA ASP A 337 35.78 -0.32 -22.77
C ASP A 337 35.35 -1.69 -22.26
N SER A 338 35.74 -2.04 -21.02
CA SER A 338 35.28 -3.25 -20.34
C SER A 338 33.95 -2.98 -19.62
N SER A 339 33.02 -3.93 -19.69
CA SER A 339 31.81 -3.90 -18.87
C SER A 339 32.13 -3.81 -17.38
N ALA A 340 31.34 -3.06 -16.62
CA ALA A 340 31.42 -3.00 -15.17
C ALA A 340 30.14 -3.53 -14.51
N THR A 341 30.28 -4.14 -13.35
CA THR A 341 29.15 -4.53 -12.49
C THR A 341 28.87 -3.38 -11.53
N MET A 342 27.76 -2.69 -11.76
CA MET A 342 27.21 -1.65 -10.89
C MET A 342 26.52 -2.30 -9.70
N LYS A 343 26.69 -1.73 -8.50
CA LYS A 343 26.04 -2.20 -7.27
C LYS A 343 25.52 -1.03 -6.46
N LEU A 344 24.21 -1.04 -6.20
CA LEU A 344 23.57 -0.14 -5.25
C LEU A 344 23.68 -0.77 -3.86
N SER A 345 24.17 -0.02 -2.89
CA SER A 345 24.47 -0.49 -1.54
C SER A 345 23.92 0.46 -0.48
N LEU A 346 23.54 -0.11 0.67
CA LEU A 346 23.13 0.64 1.84
C LEU A 346 24.22 0.51 2.92
N GLN A 347 24.75 1.64 3.39
CA GLN A 347 25.50 1.72 4.64
C GLN A 347 24.54 2.08 5.77
N TYR A 348 24.72 1.45 6.93
CA TYR A 348 23.96 1.73 8.15
C TYR A 348 24.73 1.34 9.41
N ASN A 349 24.30 1.84 10.56
CA ASN A 349 24.76 1.46 11.89
C ASN A 349 23.70 0.58 12.57
N ASN A 350 24.12 -0.40 13.37
CA ASN A 350 23.21 -1.25 14.15
C ASN A 350 23.59 -1.33 15.64
N GLY A 351 24.37 -0.36 16.12
CA GLY A 351 24.92 -0.32 17.47
C GLY A 351 26.25 -1.06 17.65
N SER A 352 26.76 -1.74 16.61
CA SER A 352 28.09 -2.40 16.63
C SER A 352 29.13 -1.74 15.72
N GLY A 353 28.76 -0.65 15.03
CA GLY A 353 29.61 0.05 14.05
C GLY A 353 28.94 0.14 12.68
N GLU A 354 29.71 0.54 11.66
CA GLU A 354 29.22 0.60 10.27
C GLU A 354 29.03 -0.80 9.67
N ASN A 355 27.91 -0.99 9.00
CA ASN A 355 27.50 -2.19 8.29
C ASN A 355 27.13 -1.83 6.85
N TYR A 356 27.18 -2.82 5.97
CA TYR A 356 26.99 -2.65 4.53
C TYR A 356 26.12 -3.79 3.99
N ASP A 357 25.11 -3.45 3.21
CA ASP A 357 24.22 -4.41 2.58
C ASP A 357 24.04 -4.13 1.09
N GLU A 358 23.83 -5.19 0.31
CA GLU A 358 23.62 -5.11 -1.14
C GLU A 358 22.14 -4.89 -1.45
N VAL A 359 21.82 -3.78 -2.11
CA VAL A 359 20.45 -3.48 -2.54
C VAL A 359 20.17 -4.17 -3.87
N ALA A 360 21.01 -3.90 -4.89
CA ALA A 360 20.86 -4.45 -6.23
C ALA A 360 22.18 -4.42 -7.01
N THR A 361 22.30 -5.27 -8.03
CA THR A 361 23.42 -5.26 -8.99
C THR A 361 22.93 -5.31 -10.44
N ALA A 362 23.64 -4.65 -11.35
CA ALA A 362 23.44 -4.79 -12.79
C ALA A 362 24.76 -4.61 -13.56
N LYS A 363 24.89 -5.27 -14.71
CA LYS A 363 26.09 -5.20 -15.53
C LYS A 363 25.92 -4.17 -16.66
N ALA A 364 26.75 -3.14 -16.67
CA ALA A 364 26.74 -2.06 -17.66
C ALA A 364 27.89 -2.23 -18.67
N SER A 365 27.58 -2.28 -19.96
CA SER A 365 28.58 -2.15 -21.04
C SER A 365 28.90 -0.68 -21.31
N LYS A 366 29.92 -0.41 -22.12
CA LYS A 366 30.32 0.97 -22.47
C LYS A 366 29.13 1.77 -23.02
N GLY A 367 28.82 2.90 -22.38
CA GLY A 367 27.77 3.83 -22.80
C GLY A 367 26.34 3.29 -22.65
N GLN A 368 26.13 2.15 -21.99
CA GLN A 368 24.80 1.60 -21.76
C GLN A 368 24.29 1.96 -20.37
N TRP A 369 23.12 2.60 -20.31
CA TRP A 369 22.36 2.81 -19.08
C TRP A 369 21.65 1.53 -18.66
N VAL A 370 21.73 1.22 -17.37
CA VAL A 370 21.08 0.07 -16.75
C VAL A 370 20.33 0.51 -15.50
N SER A 371 19.19 -0.10 -15.21
CA SER A 371 18.49 0.09 -13.94
C SER A 371 19.15 -0.79 -12.88
N VAL A 372 19.65 -0.16 -11.82
CA VAL A 372 20.18 -0.85 -10.63
C VAL A 372 19.18 -0.60 -9.51
N SER A 373 18.18 -1.48 -9.41
CA SER A 373 17.03 -1.28 -8.52
C SER A 373 16.56 -2.57 -7.88
N ASN A 374 16.08 -2.48 -6.64
CA ASN A 374 15.40 -3.57 -5.94
C ASN A 374 14.03 -3.08 -5.47
N PRO A 375 12.93 -3.64 -6.02
CA PRO A 375 11.58 -3.18 -5.69
C PRO A 375 11.13 -3.59 -4.29
N THR A 376 11.81 -4.53 -3.63
CA THR A 376 11.40 -5.09 -2.34
C THR A 376 12.61 -5.24 -1.42
N TYR A 377 13.44 -4.21 -1.30
CA TYR A 377 14.60 -4.20 -0.41
C TYR A 377 14.18 -3.91 1.03
N THR A 378 14.48 -4.81 1.96
CA THR A 378 14.22 -4.60 3.39
C THR A 378 15.43 -3.99 4.07
N ILE A 379 15.27 -2.79 4.64
CA ILE A 379 16.33 -2.17 5.45
C ILE A 379 16.57 -3.04 6.68
N PRO A 380 17.83 -3.40 7.02
CA PRO A 380 18.10 -4.28 8.16
C PRO A 380 17.50 -3.79 9.48
N ALA A 381 16.98 -4.71 10.29
CA ALA A 381 16.36 -4.37 11.58
C ALA A 381 17.39 -3.72 12.53
N GLY A 382 16.98 -2.64 13.21
CA GLY A 382 17.86 -1.86 14.08
C GLY A 382 18.86 -0.96 13.35
N ALA A 383 18.74 -0.80 12.03
CA ALA A 383 19.56 0.12 11.25
C ALA A 383 19.27 1.61 11.58
N SER A 384 20.33 2.41 11.64
CA SER A 384 20.31 3.88 11.69
C SER A 384 21.46 4.44 10.84
N ASP A 385 21.57 5.75 10.71
CA ASP A 385 22.59 6.43 9.90
C ASP A 385 22.59 5.95 8.43
N LEU A 386 21.40 5.91 7.83
CA LEU A 386 21.15 5.29 6.52
C LEU A 386 21.77 6.10 5.36
N LEU A 387 22.74 5.50 4.65
CA LEU A 387 23.40 6.09 3.48
C LEU A 387 23.29 5.16 2.27
N LEU A 388 22.50 5.54 1.27
CA LEU A 388 22.36 4.82 0.00
C LEU A 388 23.43 5.30 -0.98
N TYR A 389 24.16 4.38 -1.62
CA TYR A 389 25.23 4.75 -2.56
C TYR A 389 25.43 3.74 -3.68
N ILE A 390 25.90 4.22 -4.83
CA ILE A 390 26.18 3.41 -6.02
C ILE A 390 27.69 3.25 -6.20
N GLU A 391 28.13 2.01 -6.40
CA GLU A 391 29.52 1.62 -6.55
C GLU A 391 29.71 0.60 -7.69
N THR A 392 30.95 0.16 -7.91
CA THR A 392 31.27 -0.94 -8.83
C THR A 392 31.99 -2.06 -8.09
N THR A 393 31.82 -3.31 -8.51
CA THR A 393 32.52 -4.44 -7.84
C THR A 393 33.82 -4.83 -8.54
N ASP A 394 33.95 -4.52 -9.82
CA ASP A 394 35.01 -5.01 -10.70
C ASP A 394 35.78 -3.92 -11.45
N SER A 395 35.30 -2.68 -11.46
CA SER A 395 35.85 -1.56 -12.26
C SER A 395 36.18 -0.31 -11.42
N LEU A 396 37.05 0.55 -11.93
CA LEU A 396 37.30 1.92 -11.42
C LEU A 396 36.76 3.02 -12.37
N ALA A 397 35.98 2.63 -13.39
CA ALA A 397 35.39 3.58 -14.33
C ALA A 397 34.47 4.58 -13.62
N ASP A 398 34.38 5.80 -14.14
CA ASP A 398 33.41 6.79 -13.64
C ASP A 398 31.97 6.23 -13.72
N ILE A 399 31.15 6.55 -12.71
CA ILE A 399 29.75 6.12 -12.63
C ILE A 399 28.87 7.32 -12.94
N TYR A 400 28.14 7.25 -14.04
CA TYR A 400 27.10 8.21 -14.38
C TYR A 400 25.79 7.74 -13.73
N VAL A 401 25.08 8.65 -13.08
CA VAL A 401 23.86 8.36 -12.32
C VAL A 401 22.77 9.32 -12.76
N ASP A 402 21.58 8.77 -12.93
CA ASP A 402 20.38 9.52 -13.21
C ASP A 402 19.15 8.80 -12.60
N ASN A 403 18.01 9.49 -12.52
CA ASN A 403 16.72 8.94 -12.09
C ASN A 403 16.83 8.09 -10.80
N ALA A 404 17.43 8.69 -9.77
CA ALA A 404 17.65 8.03 -8.50
C ALA A 404 16.44 8.18 -7.59
N PHE A 405 16.00 7.09 -6.96
CA PHE A 405 14.75 7.09 -6.22
C PHE A 405 14.74 6.19 -4.98
N GLY A 406 13.87 6.55 -4.05
CA GLY A 406 13.44 5.71 -2.94
C GLY A 406 11.94 5.85 -2.74
N ALA A 407 11.25 4.72 -2.68
CA ALA A 407 9.80 4.64 -2.84
C ALA A 407 9.19 3.50 -2.00
N VAL A 408 7.86 3.48 -1.92
CA VAL A 408 7.11 2.38 -1.32
C VAL A 408 7.48 1.06 -2.00
N SER A 409 7.54 -0.04 -1.23
CA SER A 409 7.79 -1.38 -1.76
C SER A 409 6.89 -1.71 -2.97
N GLY A 410 7.48 -2.25 -4.03
CA GLY A 410 6.81 -2.60 -5.28
C GLY A 410 6.68 -1.44 -6.27
N THR A 411 6.98 -0.19 -5.87
CA THR A 411 6.96 0.97 -6.78
C THR A 411 7.98 0.77 -7.89
N LYS A 412 7.53 0.86 -9.14
CA LYS A 412 8.40 0.72 -10.32
C LYS A 412 9.17 2.03 -10.56
N PRO A 413 10.43 1.99 -11.03
CA PRO A 413 11.18 3.18 -11.44
C PRO A 413 10.38 4.11 -12.36
N SER A 414 10.55 5.42 -12.22
CA SER A 414 9.88 6.48 -12.99
C SER A 414 10.23 6.37 -14.48
N VAL A 415 11.43 5.87 -14.74
CA VAL A 415 11.96 5.56 -16.05
C VAL A 415 12.46 4.13 -16.07
N THR A 416 12.20 3.41 -17.16
CA THR A 416 12.75 2.07 -17.36
C THR A 416 13.72 2.11 -18.52
N PRO A 417 14.83 1.33 -18.48
CA PRO A 417 15.72 1.19 -19.62
C PRO A 417 14.90 0.75 -20.83
N SER A 418 15.02 1.46 -21.95
CA SER A 418 14.31 1.11 -23.18
C SER A 418 14.79 -0.26 -23.70
N THR A 419 14.17 -1.34 -23.24
CA THR A 419 14.02 -2.55 -24.04
C THR A 419 12.62 -2.52 -24.61
N SER A 420 12.54 -2.15 -25.88
CA SER A 420 11.34 -2.11 -26.71
C SER A 420 10.31 -3.20 -26.34
N THR A 421 9.26 -2.82 -25.61
CA THR A 421 7.99 -3.56 -25.56
C THR A 421 6.84 -2.61 -25.18
N PRO A 422 5.72 -2.56 -25.93
CA PRO A 422 4.64 -1.60 -25.71
C PRO A 422 3.75 -1.97 -24.50
N VAL A 423 3.15 -0.93 -23.90
CA VAL A 423 2.16 -0.98 -22.81
C VAL A 423 0.77 -1.28 -23.40
N THR A 424 0.09 -2.33 -22.92
CA THR A 424 -1.27 -2.69 -23.35
C THR A 424 -2.37 -1.96 -22.57
N ILE A 425 -3.37 -1.46 -23.31
CA ILE A 425 -4.59 -0.76 -22.86
C ILE A 425 -5.70 -1.79 -22.60
N ASP A 426 -6.60 -1.53 -21.64
CA ASP A 426 -7.81 -2.31 -21.37
C ASP A 426 -9.00 -1.78 -22.20
N PRO A 427 -9.56 -2.51 -23.18
CA PRO A 427 -10.75 -2.08 -23.90
C PRO A 427 -11.99 -2.92 -23.53
N THR A 428 -13.07 -2.22 -23.21
CA THR A 428 -14.42 -2.80 -23.19
C THR A 428 -14.98 -2.91 -24.63
N PRO A 429 -15.93 -3.84 -24.89
CA PRO A 429 -16.15 -4.42 -26.22
C PRO A 429 -17.09 -3.61 -27.11
N VAL A 430 -16.71 -3.41 -28.38
CA VAL A 430 -17.59 -2.95 -29.47
C VAL A 430 -18.46 -4.11 -29.96
N THR A 431 -19.78 -3.92 -30.00
CA THR A 431 -20.70 -4.96 -30.46
C THR A 431 -20.87 -4.98 -31.99
N SER A 432 -20.69 -6.17 -32.56
CA SER A 432 -21.10 -6.66 -33.89
C SER A 432 -21.60 -5.64 -34.93
N LYS A 433 -20.79 -5.34 -35.95
CA LYS A 433 -21.29 -5.11 -37.32
C LYS A 433 -20.39 -5.78 -38.34
N THR A 434 -21.01 -6.46 -39.29
CA THR A 434 -20.40 -7.10 -40.47
C THR A 434 -19.99 -6.10 -41.57
N ASP A 435 -19.74 -4.84 -41.21
CA ASP A 435 -19.50 -3.72 -42.13
C ASP A 435 -18.13 -3.08 -41.83
N LYS A 436 -17.56 -2.34 -42.79
CA LYS A 436 -16.21 -1.74 -42.72
C LYS A 436 -15.95 -1.00 -41.38
N ILE A 437 -14.72 -1.09 -40.86
CA ILE A 437 -14.26 -0.35 -39.67
C ILE A 437 -13.99 1.09 -40.07
N LYS A 438 -14.78 2.04 -39.55
CA LYS A 438 -14.68 3.46 -39.88
C LYS A 438 -13.77 4.19 -38.92
N ILE A 439 -12.69 4.75 -39.45
CA ILE A 439 -11.70 5.49 -38.67
C ILE A 439 -11.72 6.95 -39.13
N MET A 440 -11.89 7.88 -38.20
CA MET A 440 -11.80 9.32 -38.46
C MET A 440 -10.47 9.88 -37.94
N PRO A 441 -9.48 10.11 -38.82
CA PRO A 441 -8.35 10.97 -38.49
C PRO A 441 -8.83 12.42 -38.32
N ALA A 442 -8.74 12.97 -37.11
CA ALA A 442 -9.17 14.33 -36.79
C ALA A 442 -8.00 15.14 -36.21
N GLY A 443 -7.94 16.45 -36.52
CA GLY A 443 -6.85 17.27 -36.00
C GLY A 443 -6.54 18.53 -36.79
N ASP A 444 -5.34 19.05 -36.57
CA ASP A 444 -4.83 20.25 -37.24
C ASP A 444 -4.03 19.95 -38.52
N SER A 445 -3.02 20.78 -38.85
CA SER A 445 -2.16 20.65 -40.01
C SER A 445 -1.39 19.34 -40.06
N ILE A 446 -1.12 18.73 -38.90
CA ILE A 446 -0.42 17.44 -38.83
C ILE A 446 -1.31 16.33 -39.37
N THR A 447 -2.60 16.32 -39.00
CA THR A 447 -3.60 15.39 -39.53
C THR A 447 -3.99 15.71 -40.97
N PHE A 448 -4.02 16.99 -41.34
CA PHE A 448 -4.18 17.41 -42.75
C PHE A 448 -3.09 16.79 -43.64
N GLY A 449 -1.86 16.70 -43.11
CA GLY A 449 -0.70 16.14 -43.80
C GLY A 449 0.20 17.21 -44.43
N MET A 450 0.33 18.36 -43.77
CA MET A 450 1.24 19.41 -44.24
C MET A 450 2.70 18.92 -44.19
N GLY A 451 3.49 19.22 -45.22
CA GLY A 451 4.90 18.83 -45.31
C GLY A 451 5.12 17.50 -46.04
N ASP A 452 4.13 16.61 -46.09
CA ASP A 452 4.15 15.39 -46.89
C ASP A 452 2.73 14.91 -47.17
N ASP A 453 2.18 15.18 -48.36
CA ASP A 453 0.77 14.97 -48.72
C ASP A 453 0.22 13.63 -48.21
N GLY A 454 -0.92 13.67 -47.51
CA GLY A 454 -1.52 12.51 -46.84
C GLY A 454 -0.98 12.22 -45.43
N GLY A 455 0.12 12.86 -45.01
CA GLY A 455 0.68 12.80 -43.67
C GLY A 455 0.88 11.37 -43.15
N TYR A 456 0.56 11.14 -41.87
CA TYR A 456 0.60 9.80 -41.27
C TYR A 456 -0.48 8.87 -41.84
N ARG A 457 -1.55 9.40 -42.43
CA ARG A 457 -2.75 8.62 -42.83
C ARG A 457 -2.41 7.63 -43.93
N LYS A 458 -1.61 8.03 -44.92
CA LYS A 458 -1.16 7.13 -46.00
C LYS A 458 -0.31 5.95 -45.50
N PHE A 459 0.48 6.19 -44.45
CA PHE A 459 1.29 5.16 -43.82
C PHE A 459 0.43 4.29 -42.89
N LEU A 460 -0.50 4.88 -42.15
CA LEU A 460 -1.45 4.17 -41.32
C LEU A 460 -2.26 3.16 -42.14
N ASP A 461 -2.88 3.59 -43.24
CA ASP A 461 -3.63 2.70 -44.15
C ASP A 461 -2.73 1.58 -44.71
N TYR A 462 -1.50 1.92 -45.13
CA TYR A 462 -0.53 0.93 -45.60
C TYR A 462 -0.21 -0.13 -44.52
N PHE A 463 0.10 0.30 -43.30
CA PHE A 463 0.47 -0.62 -42.21
C PHE A 463 -0.72 -1.41 -41.66
N LEU A 464 -1.94 -0.86 -41.69
CA LEU A 464 -3.16 -1.62 -41.38
C LEU A 464 -3.38 -2.72 -42.40
N LYS A 465 -3.19 -2.45 -43.70
CA LYS A 465 -3.26 -3.47 -44.75
C LYS A 465 -2.17 -4.53 -44.60
N GLU A 466 -0.95 -4.16 -44.23
CA GLU A 466 0.12 -5.13 -43.92
C GLU A 466 -0.24 -6.03 -42.73
N LYS A 467 -1.00 -5.51 -41.76
CA LYS A 467 -1.54 -6.26 -40.62
C LYS A 467 -2.80 -7.08 -40.94
N GLY A 468 -3.28 -7.03 -42.18
CA GLY A 468 -4.43 -7.82 -42.65
C GLY A 468 -5.77 -7.10 -42.59
N TYR A 469 -5.82 -5.85 -42.12
CA TYR A 469 -7.03 -5.04 -42.12
C TYR A 469 -7.32 -4.49 -43.52
N THR A 470 -8.13 -5.23 -44.26
CA THR A 470 -8.55 -4.87 -45.64
C THR A 470 -9.94 -4.25 -45.70
N ASN A 471 -10.64 -4.18 -44.57
CA ASN A 471 -12.00 -3.69 -44.40
C ASN A 471 -12.07 -2.37 -43.62
N VAL A 472 -11.01 -1.55 -43.66
CA VAL A 472 -10.98 -0.22 -43.03
C VAL A 472 -11.47 0.84 -44.02
N ASP A 473 -12.26 1.78 -43.53
CA ASP A 473 -12.75 2.97 -44.24
C ASP A 473 -12.26 4.20 -43.47
N PHE A 474 -11.45 5.06 -44.08
CA PHE A 474 -11.22 6.36 -43.47
C PHE A 474 -12.42 7.25 -43.77
N VAL A 475 -12.87 7.98 -42.76
CA VAL A 475 -14.07 8.82 -42.85
C VAL A 475 -13.77 10.23 -42.38
N GLY A 476 -14.45 11.19 -43.00
CA GLY A 476 -14.32 12.60 -42.70
C GLY A 476 -14.80 13.47 -43.86
N PRO A 477 -15.00 14.77 -43.63
CA PRO A 477 -15.53 15.68 -44.65
C PRO A 477 -14.52 16.07 -45.72
N GLU A 478 -13.23 15.78 -45.54
CA GLU A 478 -12.15 16.07 -46.48
C GLU A 478 -11.59 14.77 -47.08
N GLY A 479 -10.98 14.86 -48.27
CA GLY A 479 -10.40 13.72 -49.01
C GLY A 479 -11.17 13.36 -50.28
N SER A 480 -10.69 12.35 -51.00
CA SER A 480 -11.25 11.87 -52.28
C SER A 480 -11.57 10.36 -52.27
N ASN A 481 -11.61 9.73 -51.09
CA ASN A 481 -11.71 8.27 -50.86
C ASN A 481 -10.56 7.42 -51.41
N SER A 482 -9.60 8.01 -52.12
CA SER A 482 -8.48 7.29 -52.72
C SER A 482 -7.39 8.24 -53.20
N ALA A 483 -6.16 7.98 -52.76
CA ALA A 483 -4.95 8.61 -53.27
C ALA A 483 -3.82 7.60 -53.42
N THR A 484 -2.71 8.00 -54.05
CA THR A 484 -1.54 7.13 -54.23
C THR A 484 -0.25 7.80 -53.80
N PHE A 485 0.70 7.01 -53.29
CA PHE A 485 2.05 7.47 -53.00
C PHE A 485 3.08 6.39 -53.32
N SER A 486 4.34 6.80 -53.52
CA SER A 486 5.44 5.86 -53.76
C SER A 486 6.13 5.48 -52.44
N TYR A 487 6.19 4.18 -52.17
CA TYR A 487 6.82 3.60 -50.99
C TYR A 487 7.56 2.31 -51.35
N ASN A 488 8.82 2.19 -50.93
CA ASN A 488 9.71 1.06 -51.25
C ASN A 488 9.72 0.67 -52.74
N GLY A 489 9.70 1.68 -53.62
CA GLY A 489 9.72 1.49 -55.08
C GLY A 489 8.40 1.01 -55.69
N LYS A 490 7.30 1.00 -54.93
CA LYS A 490 5.96 0.61 -55.39
C LYS A 490 4.98 1.76 -55.23
N THR A 491 4.02 1.86 -56.15
CA THR A 491 2.84 2.71 -56.00
C THR A 491 1.86 2.04 -55.03
N VAL A 492 1.57 2.71 -53.92
CA VAL A 492 0.62 2.29 -52.89
C VAL A 492 -0.63 3.15 -52.99
N THR A 493 -1.81 2.52 -52.98
CA THR A 493 -3.11 3.21 -52.93
C THR A 493 -3.68 3.16 -51.51
N TYR A 494 -4.15 4.29 -51.01
CA TYR A 494 -4.72 4.43 -49.66
C TYR A 494 -6.00 5.27 -49.68
N ASP A 495 -6.84 5.12 -48.66
CA ASP A 495 -7.99 5.99 -48.42
C ASP A 495 -7.53 7.32 -47.79
N ASP A 496 -7.80 8.45 -48.44
CA ASP A 496 -7.33 9.77 -48.03
C ASP A 496 -8.39 10.61 -47.31
N ASN A 497 -9.51 10.03 -46.91
CA ASN A 497 -10.54 10.73 -46.15
C ASN A 497 -10.06 11.13 -44.74
N HIS A 498 -10.48 12.31 -44.25
CA HIS A 498 -10.13 12.81 -42.92
C HIS A 498 -10.94 14.02 -42.48
N ALA A 499 -10.74 14.43 -41.22
CA ALA A 499 -11.23 15.65 -40.61
C ALA A 499 -10.08 16.50 -40.04
N GLY A 500 -9.00 16.65 -40.82
CA GLY A 500 -7.81 17.42 -40.47
C GLY A 500 -7.77 18.77 -41.17
N TYR A 501 -7.40 19.84 -40.48
CA TYR A 501 -7.43 21.20 -41.02
C TYR A 501 -6.19 22.02 -40.66
N SER A 502 -5.54 22.57 -41.68
CA SER A 502 -4.35 23.39 -41.46
C SER A 502 -4.63 24.67 -40.68
N GLY A 503 -3.83 24.92 -39.63
CA GLY A 503 -3.85 26.16 -38.84
C GLY A 503 -4.97 26.25 -37.81
N TYR A 504 -5.71 25.17 -37.56
CA TYR A 504 -6.84 25.16 -36.63
C TYR A 504 -6.38 24.96 -35.18
N THR A 505 -6.96 25.73 -34.27
CA THR A 505 -6.90 25.50 -32.83
C THR A 505 -8.00 24.52 -32.38
N ILE A 506 -7.96 24.04 -31.13
CA ILE A 506 -8.98 23.13 -30.58
C ILE A 506 -10.40 23.73 -30.77
N LYS A 507 -10.55 25.00 -30.39
CA LYS A 507 -11.72 25.86 -30.62
C LYS A 507 -11.32 27.19 -31.21
N GLN A 508 -12.27 27.86 -31.85
CA GLN A 508 -12.07 29.14 -32.49
C GLN A 508 -11.50 30.17 -31.50
N HIS A 509 -10.31 30.69 -31.80
CA HIS A 509 -9.63 31.68 -30.98
C HIS A 509 -9.27 32.93 -31.79
N ALA A 510 -9.38 34.11 -31.16
CA ALA A 510 -9.04 35.38 -31.79
C ALA A 510 -7.51 35.52 -31.91
N GLY A 511 -7.00 35.66 -33.15
CA GLY A 511 -5.56 35.77 -33.41
C GLY A 511 -4.88 34.46 -33.82
N GLY A 512 -5.65 33.41 -34.12
CA GLY A 512 -5.14 32.18 -34.72
C GLY A 512 -4.71 32.35 -36.18
N TRP A 513 -3.81 31.47 -36.65
CA TRP A 513 -3.22 31.50 -37.99
C TRP A 513 -4.23 31.36 -39.15
N SER A 514 -5.42 30.81 -38.89
CA SER A 514 -6.40 30.39 -39.92
C SER A 514 -7.70 31.22 -39.94
N ASN A 515 -7.62 32.54 -39.75
CA ASN A 515 -8.79 33.44 -39.70
C ASN A 515 -9.78 33.12 -38.55
N ASN A 516 -9.27 32.83 -37.35
CA ASN A 516 -10.07 32.42 -36.19
C ASN A 516 -10.89 31.14 -36.46
N SER A 517 -10.28 30.05 -36.93
CA SER A 517 -10.99 28.78 -37.15
C SER A 517 -10.60 27.73 -36.11
N GLY A 518 -11.59 26.98 -35.62
CA GLY A 518 -11.39 25.90 -34.66
C GLY A 518 -11.93 24.56 -35.17
N LEU A 519 -11.33 23.48 -34.68
CA LEU A 519 -11.74 22.12 -35.03
C LEU A 519 -13.16 21.83 -34.55
N TYR A 520 -13.48 22.19 -33.30
CA TYR A 520 -14.82 22.03 -32.72
C TYR A 520 -15.92 22.66 -33.59
N GLU A 521 -15.80 23.95 -33.92
CA GLU A 521 -16.82 24.67 -34.69
C GLU A 521 -16.97 24.07 -36.07
N THR A 522 -15.87 23.66 -36.70
CA THR A 522 -15.89 23.12 -38.06
C THR A 522 -16.54 21.74 -38.10
N LEU A 523 -16.18 20.83 -37.19
CA LEU A 523 -16.82 19.51 -37.12
C LEU A 523 -18.31 19.64 -36.84
N LYS A 524 -18.69 20.50 -35.89
CA LYS A 524 -20.08 20.75 -35.54
C LYS A 524 -20.87 21.36 -36.70
N ASN A 525 -20.34 22.38 -37.37
CA ASN A 525 -21.02 23.05 -38.48
C ASN A 525 -21.18 22.14 -39.71
N LYS A 526 -20.22 21.25 -39.95
CA LYS A 526 -20.30 20.24 -41.01
C LYS A 526 -21.08 18.99 -40.59
N ASN A 527 -21.54 18.91 -39.34
CA ASN A 527 -22.13 17.70 -38.75
C ASN A 527 -21.21 16.47 -38.94
N ALA A 528 -19.91 16.67 -38.91
CA ALA A 528 -18.93 15.74 -39.46
C ALA A 528 -18.89 14.40 -38.72
N VAL A 529 -18.87 14.42 -37.38
CA VAL A 529 -18.80 13.20 -36.55
C VAL A 529 -20.07 12.37 -36.74
N LYS A 530 -21.24 13.01 -36.60
CA LYS A 530 -22.53 12.35 -36.77
C LYS A 530 -22.80 11.85 -38.19
N SER A 531 -22.36 12.58 -39.21
CA SER A 531 -22.52 12.17 -40.61
C SER A 531 -21.59 11.03 -41.01
N ALA A 532 -20.38 10.99 -40.44
CA ALA A 532 -19.42 9.92 -40.69
C ALA A 532 -19.75 8.64 -39.89
N ASP A 533 -20.30 8.80 -38.68
CA ASP A 533 -20.56 7.72 -37.71
C ASP A 533 -19.31 6.84 -37.52
N PRO A 534 -18.19 7.41 -37.00
CA PRO A 534 -16.93 6.68 -36.87
C PRO A 534 -16.96 5.69 -35.70
N ASP A 535 -16.30 4.55 -35.89
CA ASP A 535 -16.03 3.57 -34.83
C ASP A 535 -14.81 4.00 -34.00
N ILE A 536 -13.83 4.64 -34.67
CA ILE A 536 -12.58 5.10 -34.05
C ILE A 536 -12.30 6.54 -34.47
N ILE A 537 -11.98 7.42 -33.52
CA ILE A 537 -11.45 8.76 -33.79
C ILE A 537 -9.99 8.82 -33.33
N LEU A 538 -9.09 9.23 -34.22
CA LEU A 538 -7.69 9.51 -33.89
C LEU A 538 -7.52 11.03 -33.81
N LEU A 539 -7.32 11.58 -32.62
CA LEU A 539 -7.31 13.02 -32.40
C LEU A 539 -5.91 13.54 -32.06
N ILE A 540 -5.33 14.33 -32.98
CA ILE A 540 -4.09 15.09 -32.78
C ILE A 540 -4.40 16.58 -32.95
N ILE A 541 -4.49 17.34 -31.86
CA ILE A 541 -4.86 18.75 -31.88
C ILE A 541 -4.13 19.52 -30.78
N GLY A 542 -3.83 20.80 -31.02
CA GLY A 542 -3.18 21.69 -30.05
C GLY A 542 -1.91 22.35 -30.55
N THR A 543 -1.40 21.93 -31.71
CA THR A 543 -0.17 22.51 -32.30
C THR A 543 -0.32 24.02 -32.46
N ASN A 544 -1.45 24.45 -33.03
CA ASN A 544 -1.71 25.86 -33.26
C ASN A 544 -2.00 26.63 -31.97
N ASP A 545 -2.64 26.00 -30.98
CA ASP A 545 -2.87 26.57 -29.65
C ASP A 545 -1.53 26.89 -28.97
N MET A 546 -0.56 25.99 -29.12
CA MET A 546 0.81 26.21 -28.65
C MET A 546 1.52 27.28 -29.47
N THR A 547 1.45 27.28 -30.79
CA THR A 547 2.06 28.39 -31.57
C THR A 547 1.43 29.77 -31.27
N ALA A 548 0.17 29.80 -30.84
CA ALA A 548 -0.55 31.00 -30.44
C ALA A 548 -0.35 31.39 -28.97
N ASN A 549 0.42 30.60 -28.21
CA ASN A 549 0.69 30.81 -26.78
C ASN A 549 -0.57 30.89 -25.92
N ARG A 550 -1.54 30.03 -26.20
CA ARG A 550 -2.76 29.90 -25.39
C ARG A 550 -2.47 29.34 -24.01
N SER A 551 -3.31 29.72 -23.05
CA SER A 551 -3.25 29.21 -21.68
C SER A 551 -3.56 27.71 -21.64
N MET A 552 -2.87 26.96 -20.78
CA MET A 552 -3.15 25.53 -20.58
C MET A 552 -4.59 25.29 -20.10
N ASN A 553 -5.09 26.13 -19.19
CA ASN A 553 -6.47 26.00 -18.69
C ASN A 553 -7.51 26.21 -19.80
N GLU A 554 -7.26 27.16 -20.71
CA GLU A 554 -8.17 27.38 -21.85
C GLU A 554 -8.12 26.20 -22.84
N CYS A 555 -6.94 25.63 -23.04
CA CYS A 555 -6.79 24.44 -23.89
C CYS A 555 -7.46 23.22 -23.27
N GLU A 556 -7.37 23.05 -21.95
CA GLU A 556 -8.05 22.01 -21.18
C GLU A 556 -9.57 22.10 -21.35
N ASP A 557 -10.15 23.28 -21.07
CA ASP A 557 -11.59 23.53 -21.24
C ASP A 557 -12.07 23.26 -22.67
N ASP A 558 -11.25 23.64 -23.66
CA ASP A 558 -11.57 23.43 -25.06
C ASP A 558 -11.46 21.96 -25.47
N LEU A 559 -10.49 21.19 -24.92
CA LEU A 559 -10.39 19.74 -25.13
C LEU A 559 -11.62 19.03 -24.56
N HIS A 560 -12.04 19.37 -23.33
CA HIS A 560 -13.29 18.85 -22.76
C HIS A 560 -14.49 19.13 -23.66
N THR A 561 -14.62 20.37 -24.15
CA THR A 561 -15.71 20.76 -25.05
C THR A 561 -15.72 19.95 -26.34
N LEU A 562 -14.53 19.71 -26.93
CA LEU A 562 -14.38 18.96 -28.16
C LEU A 562 -14.71 17.47 -27.97
N LEU A 563 -14.17 16.85 -26.91
CA LEU A 563 -14.40 15.45 -26.58
C LEU A 563 -15.87 15.16 -26.26
N ASP A 564 -16.51 16.01 -25.47
CA ASP A 564 -17.94 15.85 -25.15
C ASP A 564 -18.83 15.97 -26.39
N TYR A 565 -18.46 16.82 -27.36
CA TYR A 565 -19.13 16.88 -28.65
C TYR A 565 -18.91 15.62 -29.48
N MET A 566 -17.67 15.15 -29.61
CA MET A 566 -17.36 13.94 -30.37
C MET A 566 -18.08 12.72 -29.80
N LEU A 567 -18.01 12.51 -28.48
CA LEU A 567 -18.70 11.41 -27.78
C LEU A 567 -20.22 11.51 -27.88
N GLY A 568 -20.77 12.73 -27.90
CA GLY A 568 -22.22 12.94 -28.01
C GLY A 568 -22.78 12.66 -29.41
N ASP A 569 -21.96 12.80 -30.45
CA ASP A 569 -22.36 12.65 -31.85
C ASP A 569 -21.90 11.33 -32.50
N MET A 570 -20.91 10.65 -31.92
CA MET A 570 -20.48 9.31 -32.35
C MET A 570 -21.31 8.19 -31.70
N SER A 571 -21.17 6.96 -32.20
CA SER A 571 -21.77 5.78 -31.57
C SER A 571 -21.28 5.60 -30.14
N SER A 572 -22.16 5.16 -29.23
CA SER A 572 -21.79 4.88 -27.83
C SER A 572 -20.69 3.83 -27.69
N ASP A 573 -20.53 2.96 -28.68
CA ASP A 573 -19.51 1.90 -28.70
C ASP A 573 -18.18 2.39 -29.30
N GLY A 574 -18.12 3.59 -29.88
CA GLY A 574 -16.90 4.06 -30.53
C GLY A 574 -15.85 4.59 -29.55
N MET A 575 -14.60 4.64 -30.02
CA MET A 575 -13.42 4.97 -29.21
C MET A 575 -12.69 6.21 -29.73
N ILE A 576 -12.30 7.10 -28.82
CA ILE A 576 -11.44 8.25 -29.14
C ILE A 576 -10.03 8.00 -28.59
N PHE A 577 -9.03 8.00 -29.45
CA PHE A 577 -7.63 8.06 -29.06
C PHE A 577 -7.17 9.52 -29.06
N LEU A 578 -7.11 10.12 -27.86
CA LEU A 578 -6.62 11.49 -27.66
C LEU A 578 -5.09 11.46 -27.56
N SER A 579 -4.42 12.21 -28.44
CA SER A 579 -2.99 12.10 -28.60
C SER A 579 -2.19 13.38 -28.34
N THR A 580 -0.96 13.19 -27.88
CA THR A 580 0.06 14.24 -27.76
C THR A 580 0.33 14.92 -29.11
N ILE A 581 1.03 16.05 -29.11
CA ILE A 581 1.52 16.71 -30.33
C ILE A 581 3.06 16.57 -30.42
N PRO A 582 3.63 16.51 -31.64
CA PRO A 582 5.08 16.51 -31.85
C PRO A 582 5.79 17.75 -31.26
N GLU A 583 7.10 17.64 -31.13
CA GLU A 583 7.97 18.76 -30.75
C GLU A 583 7.85 19.94 -31.74
N LEU A 584 8.08 21.17 -31.27
CA LEU A 584 8.09 22.39 -32.11
C LEU A 584 9.42 23.14 -32.00
N SER A 585 10.10 23.33 -33.12
CA SER A 585 11.35 24.12 -33.19
C SER A 585 11.16 25.52 -33.80
N ALA A 586 9.97 25.83 -34.33
CA ALA A 586 9.67 27.13 -34.95
C ALA A 586 8.33 27.72 -34.44
N PHE A 587 8.30 29.06 -34.27
CA PHE A 587 7.17 29.86 -33.76
C PHE A 587 6.74 29.53 -32.32
N GLY A 588 6.01 30.42 -31.62
CA GLY A 588 5.42 30.11 -30.30
C GLY A 588 5.84 30.97 -29.11
N GLY A 589 6.98 31.67 -29.17
CA GLY A 589 7.48 32.55 -28.09
C GLY A 589 7.78 31.82 -26.76
N GLY A 590 9.01 31.97 -26.25
CA GLY A 590 9.46 31.27 -25.03
C GLY A 590 10.10 29.92 -25.30
N ASP A 591 10.23 29.08 -24.26
CA ASP A 591 10.77 27.72 -24.35
C ASP A 591 9.70 26.75 -24.89
N ASN A 592 9.76 26.48 -26.20
CA ASN A 592 8.81 25.60 -26.87
C ASN A 592 8.84 24.17 -26.31
N THR A 593 9.98 23.67 -25.85
CA THR A 593 10.10 22.29 -25.35
C THR A 593 9.35 22.12 -24.04
N GLN A 594 9.53 23.02 -23.07
CA GLN A 594 8.75 22.98 -21.83
C GLN A 594 7.25 23.17 -22.10
N LYS A 595 6.91 24.02 -23.06
CA LYS A 595 5.51 24.30 -23.42
C LYS A 595 4.82 23.09 -24.04
N ILE A 596 5.49 22.39 -24.95
CA ILE A 596 5.00 21.13 -25.53
C ILE A 596 4.91 20.04 -24.46
N ALA A 597 5.90 19.93 -23.56
CA ALA A 597 5.84 19.00 -22.43
C ALA A 597 4.64 19.26 -21.51
N ASN A 598 4.36 20.53 -21.20
CA ASN A 598 3.20 20.91 -20.39
C ASN A 598 1.89 20.57 -21.09
N TYR A 599 1.77 20.86 -22.39
CA TYR A 599 0.57 20.54 -23.16
C TYR A 599 0.36 19.03 -23.31
N ASN A 600 1.43 18.27 -23.59
CA ASN A 600 1.35 16.82 -23.70
C ASN A 600 1.00 16.16 -22.36
N SER A 601 1.46 16.73 -21.23
CA SER A 601 1.03 16.32 -19.89
C SER A 601 -0.46 16.61 -19.65
N LEU A 602 -0.94 17.77 -20.10
CA LEU A 602 -2.36 18.13 -20.05
C LEU A 602 -3.21 17.15 -20.88
N VAL A 603 -2.79 16.82 -22.09
CA VAL A 603 -3.47 15.84 -22.96
C VAL A 603 -3.60 14.49 -22.26
N LYS A 604 -2.52 14.02 -21.61
CA LYS A 604 -2.53 12.77 -20.84
C LYS A 604 -3.51 12.83 -19.66
N LYS A 605 -3.50 13.94 -18.90
CA LYS A 605 -4.44 14.19 -17.80
C LYS A 605 -5.89 14.13 -18.28
N VAL A 606 -6.25 14.88 -19.33
CA VAL A 606 -7.63 14.91 -19.85
C VAL A 606 -8.07 13.53 -20.35
N ALA A 607 -7.23 12.79 -21.08
CA ALA A 607 -7.56 11.42 -21.49
C ALA A 607 -7.84 10.50 -20.28
N GLN A 608 -7.02 10.60 -19.23
CA GLN A 608 -7.19 9.80 -18.01
C GLN A 608 -8.47 10.15 -17.25
N GLU A 609 -8.87 11.43 -17.21
CA GLU A 609 -10.12 11.86 -16.57
C GLU A 609 -11.35 11.24 -17.25
N TYR A 610 -11.38 11.23 -18.59
CA TYR A 610 -12.47 10.60 -19.34
C TYR A 610 -12.46 9.08 -19.15
N SER A 611 -11.29 8.43 -19.29
CA SER A 611 -11.16 6.98 -19.09
C SER A 611 -11.58 6.54 -17.69
N SER A 612 -11.18 7.27 -16.64
CA SER A 612 -11.51 6.97 -15.25
C SER A 612 -12.99 7.21 -14.93
N SER A 613 -13.66 8.06 -15.71
CA SER A 613 -15.11 8.26 -15.66
C SER A 613 -15.92 7.22 -16.45
N GLY A 614 -15.25 6.21 -17.04
CA GLY A 614 -15.88 5.17 -17.85
C GLY A 614 -16.32 5.63 -19.25
N LYS A 615 -15.84 6.79 -19.73
CA LYS A 615 -16.07 7.25 -21.10
C LYS A 615 -15.02 6.64 -22.04
N HIS A 616 -15.39 6.36 -23.29
CA HIS A 616 -14.50 5.75 -24.30
C HIS A 616 -13.51 6.75 -24.92
N VAL A 617 -12.62 7.27 -24.08
CA VAL A 617 -11.46 8.08 -24.49
C VAL A 617 -10.22 7.49 -23.83
N THR A 618 -9.18 7.25 -24.63
CA THR A 618 -7.90 6.73 -24.13
C THR A 618 -6.73 7.52 -24.68
N PHE A 619 -5.60 7.45 -23.98
CA PHE A 619 -4.39 8.20 -24.28
C PHE A 619 -3.54 7.51 -25.35
N ALA A 620 -2.98 8.29 -26.27
CA ALA A 620 -2.01 7.83 -27.27
C ALA A 620 -0.80 8.79 -27.35
N ASP A 621 0.42 8.27 -27.27
CA ASP A 621 1.64 9.08 -27.25
C ASP A 621 2.35 9.13 -28.61
N ILE A 622 1.92 10.05 -29.47
CA ILE A 622 2.56 10.27 -30.77
C ILE A 622 3.89 11.02 -30.63
N HIS A 623 4.06 11.85 -29.60
CA HIS A 623 5.31 12.54 -29.31
C HIS A 623 6.43 11.54 -29.01
N GLY A 624 6.15 10.55 -28.17
CA GLY A 624 7.10 9.48 -27.83
C GLY A 624 7.50 8.56 -28.99
N CYS A 625 6.75 8.52 -30.09
CA CYS A 625 7.13 7.75 -31.28
C CYS A 625 8.13 8.48 -32.21
N LEU A 626 8.38 9.77 -31.95
CA LEU A 626 9.22 10.65 -32.74
C LEU A 626 10.54 10.97 -32.02
N ASN A 627 11.59 11.21 -32.79
CA ASN A 627 12.90 11.63 -32.32
C ASN A 627 12.97 13.16 -32.24
N GLY A 628 12.08 13.75 -31.43
CA GLY A 628 11.99 15.19 -31.21
C GLY A 628 11.99 16.00 -32.50
N THR A 629 12.81 17.05 -32.56
CA THR A 629 12.90 17.95 -33.72
C THR A 629 13.56 17.31 -34.95
N ALA A 630 14.26 16.19 -34.80
CA ALA A 630 14.96 15.52 -35.90
C ALA A 630 14.00 14.86 -36.91
N ASP A 631 12.79 14.54 -36.46
CA ASP A 631 11.74 13.99 -37.32
C ASP A 631 10.83 15.09 -37.93
N LEU A 632 11.12 16.38 -37.71
CA LEU A 632 10.37 17.50 -38.30
C LEU A 632 10.97 17.93 -39.65
N GLY A 633 10.10 18.32 -40.59
CA GLY A 633 10.50 18.79 -41.92
C GLY A 633 10.72 20.30 -41.99
N ASP A 634 9.90 21.09 -41.28
CA ASP A 634 9.92 22.56 -41.31
C ASP A 634 9.94 23.19 -39.91
N GLY A 635 10.14 22.37 -38.88
CA GLY A 635 10.15 22.76 -37.47
C GLY A 635 8.78 22.83 -36.80
N ILE A 636 7.70 22.51 -37.52
CA ILE A 636 6.35 22.29 -36.97
C ILE A 636 5.81 20.93 -37.39
N HIS A 637 5.91 20.60 -38.67
CA HIS A 637 5.32 19.41 -39.24
C HIS A 637 6.33 18.26 -39.32
N PRO A 638 5.89 17.02 -39.06
CA PRO A 638 6.72 15.85 -39.30
C PRO A 638 7.23 15.79 -40.75
N SER A 639 8.47 15.35 -40.91
CA SER A 639 9.02 14.93 -42.19
C SER A 639 8.33 13.65 -42.68
N LYS A 640 8.55 13.25 -43.93
CA LYS A 640 8.09 11.95 -44.44
C LYS A 640 8.45 10.77 -43.51
N ALA A 641 9.65 10.77 -42.95
CA ALA A 641 10.10 9.73 -42.01
C ALA A 641 9.37 9.82 -40.66
N GLY A 642 9.11 11.03 -40.17
CA GLY A 642 8.29 11.26 -38.98
C GLY A 642 6.85 10.77 -39.19
N TYR A 643 6.22 11.13 -40.30
CA TYR A 643 4.88 10.66 -40.64
C TYR A 643 4.79 9.13 -40.82
N GLU A 644 5.84 8.49 -41.35
CA GLU A 644 5.90 7.03 -41.41
C GLU A 644 5.90 6.40 -40.00
N LYS A 645 6.67 6.95 -39.06
CA LYS A 645 6.69 6.50 -37.65
C LYS A 645 5.32 6.65 -37.00
N MET A 646 4.68 7.80 -37.20
CA MET A 646 3.31 8.05 -36.71
C MET A 646 2.30 7.07 -37.30
N GLY A 647 2.39 6.78 -38.60
CA GLY A 647 1.52 5.80 -39.26
C GLY A 647 1.70 4.38 -38.70
N LYS A 648 2.94 3.96 -38.45
CA LYS A 648 3.24 2.67 -37.78
C LYS A 648 2.69 2.62 -36.36
N TYR A 649 2.88 3.69 -35.60
CA TYR A 649 2.38 3.79 -34.23
C TYR A 649 0.86 3.64 -34.19
N TRP A 650 0.13 4.43 -35.00
CA TRP A 650 -1.32 4.36 -35.07
C TRP A 650 -1.83 2.99 -35.54
N ALA A 651 -1.13 2.35 -36.48
CA ALA A 651 -1.50 1.01 -36.93
C ALA A 651 -1.33 -0.03 -35.81
N GLY A 652 -0.33 0.16 -34.93
CA GLY A 652 -0.16 -0.67 -33.73
C GLY A 652 -1.26 -0.46 -32.71
N VAL A 653 -1.61 0.80 -32.40
CA VAL A 653 -2.68 1.14 -31.46
C VAL A 653 -4.03 0.57 -31.92
N ILE A 654 -4.35 0.68 -33.21
CA ILE A 654 -5.61 0.18 -33.78
C ILE A 654 -5.64 -1.36 -33.82
N ASP A 655 -4.53 -1.99 -34.18
CA ASP A 655 -4.39 -3.45 -34.19
C ASP A 655 -4.62 -4.06 -32.81
N GLU A 656 -4.02 -3.45 -31.78
CA GLU A 656 -4.22 -3.84 -30.39
C GLU A 656 -5.69 -3.70 -29.97
N TYR A 657 -6.30 -2.56 -30.26
CA TYR A 657 -7.69 -2.27 -29.90
C TYR A 657 -8.70 -3.20 -30.60
N ILE A 658 -8.53 -3.45 -31.90
CA ILE A 658 -9.43 -4.34 -32.66
C ILE A 658 -9.21 -5.79 -32.26
N SER A 659 -7.95 -6.21 -32.07
CA SER A 659 -7.63 -7.58 -31.67
C SER A 659 -8.17 -7.93 -30.28
N ALA A 660 -8.28 -6.94 -29.39
CA ALA A 660 -8.87 -7.10 -28.07
C ALA A 660 -10.43 -7.14 -28.09
N SER A 661 -11.09 -6.65 -29.14
CA SER A 661 -12.57 -6.57 -29.24
C SER A 661 -13.23 -7.72 -30.01
N SER A 662 -12.49 -8.51 -30.80
CA SER A 662 -13.03 -9.70 -31.47
C SER A 662 -12.91 -10.96 -30.61
N GLY A 663 -13.99 -11.35 -29.92
CA GLY A 663 -14.11 -12.63 -29.20
C GLY A 663 -13.97 -13.87 -30.12
N PRO A 664 -13.67 -15.06 -29.58
CA PRO A 664 -13.05 -16.14 -30.34
C PRO A 664 -14.02 -16.96 -31.20
N ALA A 665 -13.67 -17.15 -32.47
CA ALA A 665 -14.16 -18.24 -33.32
C ALA A 665 -13.14 -19.38 -33.38
N VAL A 666 -13.60 -20.62 -33.16
CA VAL A 666 -12.83 -21.87 -33.23
C VAL A 666 -12.77 -22.40 -34.67
N GLN A 667 -11.57 -22.69 -35.20
CA GLN A 667 -11.34 -23.67 -36.28
C GLN A 667 -9.93 -24.33 -36.19
N PRO A 668 -9.76 -25.59 -36.67
CA PRO A 668 -8.70 -26.53 -36.28
C PRO A 668 -7.41 -26.44 -37.13
N SER A 669 -6.23 -26.70 -36.56
CA SER A 669 -4.92 -26.63 -37.25
C SER A 669 -4.24 -27.99 -37.48
N THR A 670 -3.60 -28.12 -38.63
CA THR A 670 -2.97 -29.30 -39.25
C THR A 670 -1.51 -29.58 -38.81
N GLY A 671 -1.17 -29.49 -37.52
CA GLY A 671 0.20 -29.66 -37.01
C GLY A 671 0.41 -30.85 -36.07
N ILE A 672 1.67 -31.15 -35.71
CA ILE A 672 2.02 -32.21 -34.76
C ILE A 672 1.64 -31.76 -33.34
N ARG A 673 0.71 -32.47 -32.69
CA ARG A 673 0.29 -32.18 -31.30
C ARG A 673 1.50 -32.07 -30.38
N GLY A 674 1.68 -30.93 -29.69
CA GLY A 674 2.84 -30.65 -28.84
C GLY A 674 3.96 -29.81 -29.47
N ASP A 675 3.98 -29.63 -30.80
CA ASP A 675 4.90 -28.75 -31.52
C ASP A 675 4.29 -27.34 -31.56
N THR A 676 4.58 -26.55 -30.53
CA THR A 676 3.93 -25.26 -30.27
C THR A 676 4.72 -24.08 -30.83
N ASN A 677 5.98 -24.29 -31.24
CA ASN A 677 6.75 -23.33 -32.02
C ASN A 677 6.67 -23.60 -33.54
N SER A 678 6.05 -24.71 -33.96
CA SER A 678 5.86 -25.14 -35.35
C SER A 678 7.16 -25.40 -36.12
N ASP A 679 8.20 -25.89 -35.43
CA ASP A 679 9.50 -26.23 -36.03
C ASP A 679 9.57 -27.68 -36.57
N GLY A 680 8.52 -28.47 -36.34
CA GLY A 680 8.37 -29.85 -36.82
C GLY A 680 8.90 -30.91 -35.85
N VAL A 681 9.40 -30.53 -34.66
CA VAL A 681 9.80 -31.44 -33.59
C VAL A 681 9.12 -31.06 -32.27
N VAL A 682 8.98 -32.03 -31.36
CA VAL A 682 8.42 -31.78 -30.01
C VAL A 682 9.55 -31.90 -29.00
N ASP A 683 10.07 -30.77 -28.54
CA ASP A 683 11.21 -30.69 -27.63
C ASP A 683 11.08 -29.60 -26.54
N SER A 684 12.14 -29.36 -25.77
CA SER A 684 12.10 -28.41 -24.65
C SER A 684 11.82 -26.95 -25.05
N PHE A 685 12.03 -26.59 -26.31
CA PHE A 685 11.79 -25.24 -26.82
C PHE A 685 10.29 -24.96 -27.03
N ASP A 686 9.46 -26.01 -27.16
CA ASP A 686 7.99 -25.90 -27.18
C ASP A 686 7.39 -25.48 -25.83
N LEU A 687 8.14 -25.57 -24.73
CA LEU A 687 7.63 -25.13 -23.42
C LEU A 687 7.47 -23.62 -23.31
N ILE A 688 8.20 -22.85 -24.11
CA ILE A 688 8.19 -21.38 -24.07
C ILE A 688 6.93 -20.83 -24.78
N PRO A 689 6.62 -21.21 -26.04
CA PRO A 689 5.36 -20.84 -26.68
C PRO A 689 4.14 -21.36 -25.93
N LEU A 690 4.17 -22.60 -25.39
CA LEU A 690 3.05 -23.13 -24.61
C LEU A 690 2.82 -22.37 -23.30
N ARG A 691 3.87 -22.02 -22.53
CA ARG A 691 3.73 -21.18 -21.32
C ARG A 691 3.18 -19.80 -21.63
N LYS A 692 3.65 -19.20 -22.73
CA LYS A 692 3.16 -17.91 -23.18
C LYS A 692 1.69 -18.00 -23.61
N SER A 693 1.29 -19.09 -24.27
CA SER A 693 -0.09 -19.39 -24.64
C SER A 693 -0.98 -19.55 -23.42
N ILE A 694 -0.52 -20.24 -22.38
CA ILE A 694 -1.30 -20.44 -21.14
C ILE A 694 -1.43 -19.14 -20.36
N LEU A 695 -0.37 -18.35 -20.25
CA LEU A 695 -0.43 -17.02 -19.63
C LEU A 695 -1.40 -16.10 -20.39
N ALA A 696 -1.39 -16.17 -21.73
CA ALA A 696 -2.29 -15.39 -22.57
C ALA A 696 -3.75 -15.87 -22.48
N VAL A 697 -4.00 -17.19 -22.43
CA VAL A 697 -5.35 -17.77 -22.24
C VAL A 697 -5.87 -17.49 -20.83
N MET A 698 -5.04 -17.58 -19.79
CA MET A 698 -5.41 -17.26 -18.40
C MET A 698 -5.64 -15.77 -18.16
N ALA A 699 -4.96 -14.90 -18.93
CA ALA A 699 -5.17 -13.46 -18.92
C ALA A 699 -6.28 -13.00 -19.89
N GLY A 700 -7.03 -13.94 -20.51
CA GLY A 700 -8.15 -13.66 -21.41
C GLY A 700 -7.78 -12.96 -22.72
N SER A 701 -6.48 -12.83 -23.05
CA SER A 701 -5.95 -11.84 -24.01
C SER A 701 -5.18 -12.44 -25.20
N GLY A 702 -5.18 -13.77 -25.41
CA GLY A 702 -4.50 -14.32 -26.59
C GLY A 702 -4.97 -15.68 -27.08
N LYS A 703 -4.77 -15.92 -28.39
CA LYS A 703 -4.90 -17.24 -29.02
C LYS A 703 -3.77 -18.14 -28.56
N ALA A 704 -4.10 -19.38 -28.20
CA ALA A 704 -3.10 -20.40 -27.96
C ALA A 704 -2.31 -20.71 -29.25
N ALA A 705 -1.01 -20.99 -29.10
CA ALA A 705 -0.20 -21.44 -30.24
C ALA A 705 -0.78 -22.73 -30.85
N PRO A 706 -0.60 -22.98 -32.16
CA PRO A 706 -1.05 -24.22 -32.80
C PRO A 706 -0.56 -25.44 -32.02
N ASN A 707 -1.35 -26.52 -31.99
CA ASN A 707 -0.98 -27.78 -31.36
C ASN A 707 -0.79 -27.72 -29.81
N SER A 708 -1.19 -26.62 -29.17
CA SER A 708 -0.98 -26.38 -27.72
C SER A 708 -1.96 -27.07 -26.80
N ASP A 709 -3.15 -27.44 -27.29
CA ASP A 709 -4.02 -28.40 -26.59
C ASP A 709 -3.37 -29.77 -26.81
N VAL A 710 -2.45 -30.14 -25.91
CA VAL A 710 -1.75 -31.43 -25.99
C VAL A 710 -2.50 -32.52 -25.25
N ASN A 711 -3.50 -32.17 -24.42
CA ASN A 711 -4.21 -33.12 -23.58
C ASN A 711 -5.57 -33.59 -24.16
N GLY A 712 -6.09 -32.97 -25.22
CA GLY A 712 -7.33 -33.43 -25.86
C GLY A 712 -8.61 -32.78 -25.38
N ASP A 713 -8.57 -31.86 -24.43
CA ASP A 713 -9.78 -31.37 -23.76
C ASP A 713 -10.42 -30.15 -24.44
N GLY A 714 -9.78 -29.60 -25.47
CA GLY A 714 -10.26 -28.44 -26.23
C GLY A 714 -9.87 -27.10 -25.61
N ASP A 715 -9.22 -27.09 -24.45
CA ASP A 715 -8.67 -25.91 -23.79
C ASP A 715 -7.13 -25.92 -23.87
N VAL A 716 -6.50 -24.74 -23.71
CA VAL A 716 -5.04 -24.63 -23.59
C VAL A 716 -4.70 -24.02 -22.24
N SER A 717 -4.27 -24.87 -21.31
CA SER A 717 -4.16 -24.54 -19.90
C SER A 717 -2.86 -25.08 -19.29
N VAL A 718 -2.65 -24.83 -18.00
CA VAL A 718 -1.49 -25.40 -17.27
C VAL A 718 -1.47 -26.93 -17.37
N ALA A 719 -2.62 -27.59 -17.57
CA ALA A 719 -2.70 -29.03 -17.79
C ALA A 719 -1.93 -29.47 -19.05
N ASP A 720 -1.97 -28.68 -20.13
CA ASP A 720 -1.22 -28.91 -21.37
C ASP A 720 0.28 -28.76 -21.16
N LEU A 721 0.70 -27.74 -20.40
CA LEU A 721 2.12 -27.56 -20.05
C LEU A 721 2.67 -28.71 -19.23
N VAL A 722 1.87 -29.22 -18.29
CA VAL A 722 2.25 -30.38 -17.49
C VAL A 722 2.35 -31.62 -18.38
N THR A 723 1.41 -31.80 -19.30
CA THR A 723 1.36 -32.93 -20.22
C THR A 723 2.55 -32.91 -21.21
N LEU A 724 2.88 -31.76 -21.80
CA LEU A 724 4.07 -31.58 -22.64
C LEU A 724 5.36 -31.83 -21.86
N LYS A 725 5.49 -31.34 -20.62
CA LYS A 725 6.65 -31.63 -19.76
C LYS A 725 6.78 -33.11 -19.43
N GLN A 726 5.69 -33.82 -19.20
CA GLN A 726 5.73 -35.25 -18.94
C GLN A 726 6.20 -36.03 -20.16
N PHE A 727 5.80 -35.60 -21.37
CA PHE A 727 6.28 -36.18 -22.62
C PHE A 727 7.77 -35.95 -22.82
N LEU A 728 8.26 -34.71 -22.63
CA LEU A 728 9.67 -34.35 -22.77
C LEU A 728 10.59 -35.02 -21.74
N LEU A 729 10.07 -35.29 -20.54
CA LEU A 729 10.78 -36.03 -19.48
C LEU A 729 10.67 -37.55 -19.66
N GLY A 730 10.06 -38.04 -20.74
CA GLY A 730 9.89 -39.46 -21.04
C GLY A 730 8.94 -40.21 -20.10
N LYS A 731 8.14 -39.49 -19.30
CA LYS A 731 7.16 -40.08 -18.35
C LYS A 731 5.90 -40.56 -19.04
N ILE A 732 5.57 -39.98 -20.19
CA ILE A 732 4.57 -40.48 -21.14
C ILE A 732 5.22 -40.57 -22.52
N SER A 733 4.85 -41.57 -23.31
CA SER A 733 5.42 -41.80 -24.65
C SER A 733 4.52 -41.32 -25.79
N LYS A 734 3.31 -40.83 -25.49
CA LYS A 734 2.34 -40.23 -26.43
C LYS A 734 1.33 -39.35 -25.69
N PHE A 735 0.71 -38.40 -26.41
CA PHE A 735 -0.35 -37.53 -25.89
C PHE A 735 -1.73 -38.23 -25.79
N PRO A 736 -2.65 -37.75 -24.92
CA PRO A 736 -4.02 -38.28 -24.81
C PRO A 736 -4.92 -37.95 -26.02
N ASP A 737 -5.99 -38.75 -26.23
CA ASP A 737 -6.95 -38.63 -27.35
C ASP A 737 -8.00 -37.51 -27.13
N VAL A 738 -8.49 -36.84 -28.20
CA VAL A 738 -9.44 -35.71 -28.16
C VAL A 738 -10.90 -36.16 -27.92
N VAL A 739 -11.65 -35.50 -27.03
CA VAL A 739 -13.08 -35.81 -26.74
C VAL A 739 -14.01 -34.76 -27.40
N THR A 740 -15.03 -35.20 -28.17
CA THR A 740 -16.01 -34.30 -28.83
C THR A 740 -17.44 -34.57 -28.33
N THR A 741 -18.17 -33.53 -27.91
CA THR A 741 -19.58 -33.64 -27.46
C THR A 741 -20.52 -32.68 -28.18
N SER A 742 -21.56 -33.26 -28.80
CA SER A 742 -22.58 -32.61 -29.62
C SER A 742 -23.73 -32.04 -28.79
N THR A 743 -24.14 -30.78 -29.04
CA THR A 743 -25.28 -30.12 -28.39
C THR A 743 -26.61 -30.51 -29.04
N THR A 744 -27.61 -30.86 -28.22
CA THR A 744 -29.02 -31.02 -28.66
C THR A 744 -29.95 -30.21 -27.74
N THR A 745 -30.76 -29.35 -28.32
CA THR A 745 -31.75 -28.46 -27.69
C THR A 745 -33.08 -29.17 -27.38
N VAL A 746 -33.67 -28.95 -26.19
CA VAL A 746 -35.07 -29.33 -25.83
C VAL A 746 -35.67 -28.27 -24.88
N PRO A 747 -37.00 -27.98 -24.94
CA PRO A 747 -37.60 -26.68 -24.59
C PRO A 747 -38.02 -26.49 -23.12
N ARG A 748 -38.13 -25.19 -22.76
CA ARG A 748 -38.53 -24.63 -21.46
C ARG A 748 -40.01 -24.85 -21.15
N ILE A 749 -40.31 -25.45 -20.00
CA ILE A 749 -41.64 -25.48 -19.37
C ILE A 749 -41.70 -24.39 -18.29
N THR A 750 -42.80 -23.63 -18.31
CA THR A 750 -43.14 -22.54 -17.38
C THR A 750 -43.86 -23.10 -16.14
N THR A 751 -43.44 -22.70 -14.94
CA THR A 751 -44.31 -22.74 -13.75
C THR A 751 -44.10 -21.47 -12.91
N THR A 752 -45.21 -20.87 -12.53
CA THR A 752 -45.37 -19.55 -11.89
C THR A 752 -45.34 -19.66 -10.35
N THR A 753 -45.41 -18.49 -9.68
CA THR A 753 -45.51 -18.17 -8.22
C THR A 753 -44.17 -18.13 -7.47
N THR A 754 -43.76 -17.07 -6.77
CA THR A 754 -44.50 -15.99 -6.09
C THR A 754 -43.61 -14.75 -5.97
N THR A 755 -44.22 -13.56 -6.00
CA THR A 755 -43.58 -12.24 -5.90
C THR A 755 -42.78 -12.02 -4.63
N THR A 756 -41.46 -12.12 -4.74
CA THR A 756 -40.52 -11.17 -4.13
C THR A 756 -39.72 -10.54 -5.25
N LYS A 757 -39.62 -9.21 -5.23
CA LYS A 757 -38.85 -8.41 -6.19
C LYS A 757 -37.41 -8.95 -6.24
N PRO A 758 -36.80 -9.21 -7.41
CA PRO A 758 -35.40 -9.61 -7.46
C PRO A 758 -34.58 -8.47 -6.87
N ILE A 759 -33.83 -8.73 -5.81
CA ILE A 759 -32.82 -7.80 -5.30
C ILE A 759 -31.67 -7.89 -6.31
N SER A 760 -31.24 -6.73 -6.82
CA SER A 760 -30.17 -6.62 -7.81
C SER A 760 -28.83 -7.04 -7.20
N GLN A 761 -28.04 -7.83 -7.94
CA GLN A 761 -26.63 -8.08 -7.63
C GLN A 761 -25.89 -6.76 -7.37
N GLY A 762 -25.20 -6.67 -6.23
CA GLY A 762 -24.38 -5.50 -5.84
C GLY A 762 -24.95 -4.60 -4.72
N GLN A 763 -25.98 -5.04 -3.97
CA GLN A 763 -26.39 -4.30 -2.77
C GLN A 763 -25.62 -4.77 -1.52
N ASN A 764 -25.08 -3.82 -0.77
CA ASN A 764 -24.62 -4.05 0.59
C ASN A 764 -25.82 -4.43 1.50
N LEU A 765 -25.80 -5.66 2.03
CA LEU A 765 -26.89 -6.27 2.81
C LEU A 765 -26.76 -6.02 4.33
N ASN A 766 -25.70 -5.36 4.79
CA ASN A 766 -25.46 -5.10 6.21
C ASN A 766 -26.64 -4.36 6.87
N ALA A 767 -27.27 -3.42 6.18
CA ALA A 767 -28.44 -2.69 6.68
C ALA A 767 -29.65 -3.61 6.94
N GLN A 768 -29.86 -4.64 6.10
CA GLN A 768 -30.94 -5.61 6.28
C GLN A 768 -30.65 -6.54 7.46
N ILE A 769 -29.40 -7.00 7.58
CA ILE A 769 -28.95 -7.85 8.69
C ILE A 769 -29.16 -7.15 10.04
N ARG A 770 -28.86 -5.84 10.14
CA ARG A 770 -29.10 -5.06 11.38
C ARG A 770 -30.57 -5.10 11.85
N GLN A 771 -31.51 -5.35 10.95
CA GLN A 771 -32.94 -5.45 11.26
C GLN A 771 -33.40 -6.90 11.52
N ASP A 772 -32.60 -7.90 11.17
CA ASP A 772 -32.96 -9.32 11.16
C ASP A 772 -31.76 -10.21 11.56
N MET A 773 -31.22 -9.94 12.76
CA MET A 773 -30.19 -10.73 13.41
C MET A 773 -30.69 -11.23 14.78
N PRO A 774 -31.39 -12.38 14.86
CA PRO A 774 -31.82 -12.92 16.14
C PRO A 774 -30.61 -13.41 16.96
N THR A 775 -30.70 -13.31 18.28
CA THR A 775 -29.63 -13.74 19.21
C THR A 775 -29.72 -15.23 19.57
N SER A 776 -30.67 -15.96 18.98
CA SER A 776 -30.85 -17.40 19.12
C SER A 776 -31.41 -17.98 17.83
N VAL A 777 -31.21 -19.28 17.59
CA VAL A 777 -31.80 -19.97 16.44
C VAL A 777 -33.29 -20.22 16.72
N PRO A 778 -34.22 -19.72 15.89
CA PRO A 778 -35.64 -20.04 16.04
C PRO A 778 -35.90 -21.54 15.85
N SER A 779 -36.86 -22.08 16.59
CA SER A 779 -37.19 -23.52 16.55
C SER A 779 -37.54 -23.99 15.13
N GLY A 780 -37.17 -25.25 14.81
CA GLY A 780 -37.46 -25.88 13.52
C GLY A 780 -36.51 -25.49 12.37
N ASN A 781 -35.43 -24.74 12.63
CA ASN A 781 -34.42 -24.39 11.62
C ASN A 781 -33.15 -25.27 11.68
N GLU A 782 -33.10 -26.27 12.58
CA GLU A 782 -32.05 -27.28 12.65
C GLU A 782 -32.63 -28.66 12.26
N GLN A 783 -31.97 -29.36 11.32
CA GLN A 783 -32.37 -30.70 10.87
C GLN A 783 -31.16 -31.64 10.68
N SER A 784 -31.04 -32.67 11.52
CA SER A 784 -29.91 -33.63 11.43
C SER A 784 -30.07 -34.64 10.29
N ASN A 785 -28.94 -35.19 9.82
CA ASN A 785 -28.85 -36.33 8.87
C ASN A 785 -29.41 -36.12 7.45
N LYS A 786 -29.35 -34.88 6.93
CA LYS A 786 -29.80 -34.57 5.55
C LYS A 786 -28.69 -34.16 4.58
N CYS A 787 -27.57 -33.67 5.09
CA CYS A 787 -26.42 -33.32 4.26
C CYS A 787 -25.46 -34.53 4.16
N LYS A 788 -24.78 -34.67 3.01
CA LYS A 788 -23.72 -35.67 2.83
C LYS A 788 -22.37 -34.99 3.09
N VAL A 789 -21.53 -35.60 3.92
CA VAL A 789 -20.17 -35.12 4.18
C VAL A 789 -19.15 -36.00 3.48
N GLU A 790 -18.24 -35.38 2.74
CA GLU A 790 -17.12 -36.05 2.08
C GLU A 790 -15.80 -35.55 2.64
N LYS A 791 -14.99 -36.47 3.19
CA LYS A 791 -13.62 -36.17 3.61
C LYS A 791 -12.69 -36.22 2.41
N LYS A 792 -11.91 -35.17 2.21
CA LYS A 792 -11.04 -34.97 1.05
C LYS A 792 -9.64 -34.57 1.48
N THR A 793 -8.68 -34.87 0.62
CA THR A 793 -7.30 -34.37 0.71
C THR A 793 -6.94 -33.63 -0.57
N TYR A 794 -6.14 -32.58 -0.43
CA TYR A 794 -5.68 -31.76 -1.55
C TYR A 794 -4.23 -31.36 -1.33
N ASN A 795 -3.52 -31.08 -2.43
CA ASN A 795 -2.13 -30.65 -2.36
C ASN A 795 -2.09 -29.15 -2.03
N CYS A 796 -1.48 -28.79 -0.90
CA CYS A 796 -1.24 -27.42 -0.50
C CYS A 796 0.10 -26.94 -1.07
N LYS A 797 0.06 -25.93 -1.93
CA LYS A 797 1.28 -25.35 -2.53
C LYS A 797 2.19 -24.71 -1.48
N PHE A 798 1.61 -24.06 -0.48
CA PHE A 798 2.37 -23.34 0.55
C PHE A 798 3.21 -24.29 1.41
N THR A 799 2.64 -25.41 1.85
CA THR A 799 3.35 -26.41 2.67
C THR A 799 4.14 -27.39 1.81
N GLY A 800 3.81 -27.52 0.52
CA GLY A 800 4.36 -28.55 -0.36
C GLY A 800 3.83 -29.96 -0.07
N GLY A 801 2.87 -30.10 0.85
CA GLY A 801 2.32 -31.38 1.30
C GLY A 801 0.80 -31.48 1.12
N GLN A 802 0.21 -32.59 1.56
CA GLN A 802 -1.24 -32.79 1.53
C GLN A 802 -1.90 -32.17 2.78
N LYS A 803 -3.06 -31.54 2.57
CA LYS A 803 -3.95 -31.05 3.63
C LYS A 803 -5.34 -31.66 3.46
N SER A 804 -6.10 -31.68 4.55
CA SER A 804 -7.44 -32.26 4.61
C SER A 804 -8.53 -31.18 4.64
N CYS A 805 -9.69 -31.50 4.06
CA CYS A 805 -10.92 -30.75 4.24
C CYS A 805 -12.13 -31.70 4.25
N ASN A 806 -13.22 -31.25 4.87
CA ASN A 806 -14.54 -31.87 4.71
C ASN A 806 -15.39 -31.03 3.76
N VAL A 807 -16.15 -31.67 2.89
CA VAL A 807 -17.09 -31.03 1.97
C VAL A 807 -18.50 -31.50 2.30
N ILE A 808 -19.34 -30.57 2.73
CA ILE A 808 -20.76 -30.81 3.00
C ILE A 808 -21.55 -30.46 1.74
N LEU A 809 -22.24 -31.46 1.20
CA LEU A 809 -23.15 -31.32 0.08
C LEU A 809 -24.57 -31.00 0.58
N PRO A 810 -25.29 -30.07 -0.06
CA PRO A 810 -26.64 -29.68 0.36
C PRO A 810 -27.62 -30.85 0.24
N PRO A 811 -28.77 -30.80 0.94
CA PRO A 811 -29.84 -31.77 0.75
C PRO A 811 -30.22 -31.84 -0.74
N ASN A 812 -30.37 -33.05 -1.28
CA ASN A 812 -30.69 -33.30 -2.69
C ASN A 812 -29.63 -32.80 -3.71
N TYR A 813 -28.36 -32.76 -3.32
CA TYR A 813 -27.25 -32.45 -4.23
C TYR A 813 -27.36 -33.17 -5.58
N ASN A 814 -27.18 -32.40 -6.66
CA ASN A 814 -27.24 -32.84 -8.03
C ASN A 814 -25.97 -32.39 -8.75
N SER A 815 -25.17 -33.34 -9.25
CA SER A 815 -23.91 -33.05 -9.94
C SER A 815 -24.07 -32.26 -11.25
N SER A 816 -25.29 -32.14 -11.77
CA SER A 816 -25.60 -31.33 -12.97
C SER A 816 -25.97 -29.87 -12.63
N LYS A 817 -26.12 -29.52 -11.35
CA LYS A 817 -26.38 -28.15 -10.88
C LYS A 817 -25.09 -27.56 -10.31
N GLN A 818 -24.85 -26.27 -10.58
CA GLN A 818 -23.76 -25.53 -9.97
C GLN A 818 -24.19 -24.85 -8.67
N TYR A 819 -23.34 -24.92 -7.64
CA TYR A 819 -23.61 -24.38 -6.30
C TYR A 819 -22.62 -23.26 -5.92
N PRO A 820 -23.04 -22.19 -5.23
CA PRO A 820 -22.10 -21.32 -4.53
C PRO A 820 -21.40 -22.07 -3.38
N VAL A 821 -20.25 -21.56 -2.95
CA VAL A 821 -19.38 -22.24 -1.97
C VAL A 821 -19.15 -21.35 -0.76
N MET A 822 -19.35 -21.91 0.43
CA MET A 822 -19.02 -21.26 1.69
C MET A 822 -17.91 -22.03 2.43
N TYR A 823 -16.85 -21.32 2.81
CA TYR A 823 -15.74 -21.86 3.60
C TYR A 823 -15.98 -21.57 5.09
N VAL A 824 -16.01 -22.61 5.93
CA VAL A 824 -16.30 -22.51 7.36
C VAL A 824 -15.08 -22.95 8.18
N LEU A 825 -14.50 -21.98 8.88
CA LEU A 825 -13.19 -22.06 9.54
C LEU A 825 -13.30 -22.43 11.03
N HIS A 826 -12.44 -23.35 11.48
CA HIS A 826 -12.43 -23.86 12.86
C HIS A 826 -11.57 -23.02 13.83
N GLY A 827 -11.76 -23.19 15.13
CA GLY A 827 -10.96 -22.52 16.17
C GLY A 827 -9.53 -23.05 16.31
N ILE A 828 -8.74 -22.41 17.18
CA ILE A 828 -7.34 -22.80 17.44
C ILE A 828 -7.26 -24.22 18.01
N GLY A 829 -6.31 -25.03 17.52
CA GLY A 829 -6.15 -26.44 17.90
C GLY A 829 -7.13 -27.41 17.21
N GLY A 830 -8.04 -26.89 16.39
CA GLY A 830 -9.00 -27.70 15.63
C GLY A 830 -8.44 -28.29 14.33
N ASN A 831 -9.32 -28.95 13.60
CA ASN A 831 -9.10 -29.54 12.28
C ASN A 831 -10.40 -29.53 11.44
N GLU A 832 -10.40 -30.15 10.27
CA GLU A 832 -11.54 -30.21 9.35
C GLU A 832 -12.81 -30.83 9.96
N ASP A 833 -12.69 -31.64 11.01
CA ASP A 833 -13.83 -32.29 11.67
C ASP A 833 -14.45 -31.42 12.79
N SER A 834 -13.75 -30.39 13.25
CA SER A 834 -14.09 -29.65 14.47
C SER A 834 -15.40 -28.87 14.40
N MET A 835 -15.81 -28.46 13.20
CA MET A 835 -17.05 -27.70 12.98
C MET A 835 -18.22 -28.60 12.57
N LEU A 836 -18.02 -29.92 12.40
CA LEU A 836 -19.07 -30.87 12.00
C LEU A 836 -19.97 -31.29 13.16
N SER A 837 -19.46 -31.30 14.39
CA SER A 837 -20.16 -31.80 15.58
C SER A 837 -20.40 -30.68 16.58
N GLY A 838 -21.65 -30.48 17.00
CA GLY A 838 -22.03 -29.53 18.05
C GLY A 838 -22.15 -28.06 17.61
N MET A 839 -21.49 -27.65 16.53
CA MET A 839 -21.51 -26.25 16.05
C MET A 839 -22.71 -25.88 15.16
N GLY A 840 -23.53 -26.86 14.76
CA GLY A 840 -24.78 -26.64 14.02
C GLY A 840 -24.64 -26.39 12.52
N VAL A 841 -23.44 -26.51 11.94
CA VAL A 841 -23.20 -26.21 10.50
C VAL A 841 -24.08 -27.07 9.59
N GLN A 842 -24.13 -28.38 9.82
CA GLN A 842 -24.92 -29.30 8.99
C GLN A 842 -26.42 -29.15 9.24
N GLU A 843 -26.80 -29.06 10.52
CA GLU A 843 -28.19 -28.97 10.94
C GLU A 843 -28.85 -27.70 10.45
N LEU A 844 -28.14 -26.56 10.54
CA LEU A 844 -28.63 -25.27 10.06
C LEU A 844 -28.67 -25.22 8.54
N LEU A 845 -27.64 -25.73 7.83
CA LEU A 845 -27.66 -25.80 6.37
C LEU A 845 -28.88 -26.58 5.88
N ALA A 846 -29.09 -27.79 6.42
CA ALA A 846 -30.21 -28.64 6.06
C ALA A 846 -31.56 -28.00 6.37
N GLY A 847 -31.73 -27.46 7.57
CA GLY A 847 -32.98 -26.85 8.01
C GLY A 847 -33.32 -25.56 7.25
N LEU A 848 -32.34 -24.70 7.00
CA LEU A 848 -32.55 -23.43 6.29
C LEU A 848 -32.83 -23.63 4.81
N ILE A 849 -32.15 -24.56 4.14
CA ILE A 849 -32.46 -24.92 2.74
C ILE A 849 -33.88 -25.51 2.66
N SER A 850 -34.21 -26.47 3.54
CA SER A 850 -35.54 -27.11 3.54
C SER A 850 -36.68 -26.12 3.81
N ASN A 851 -36.39 -25.06 4.58
CA ASN A 851 -37.34 -23.99 4.89
C ASN A 851 -37.31 -22.84 3.85
N GLY A 852 -36.53 -22.94 2.77
CA GLY A 852 -36.41 -21.90 1.74
C GLY A 852 -35.79 -20.59 2.21
N LYS A 853 -34.97 -20.63 3.27
CA LYS A 853 -34.37 -19.44 3.91
C LYS A 853 -32.92 -19.17 3.48
N ALA A 854 -32.21 -20.20 3.03
CA ALA A 854 -30.83 -20.12 2.54
C ALA A 854 -30.75 -20.68 1.11
N GLU A 855 -29.81 -20.14 0.32
CA GLU A 855 -29.48 -20.67 -1.00
C GLU A 855 -28.90 -22.10 -0.87
N GLU A 856 -29.20 -22.98 -1.83
CA GLU A 856 -28.53 -24.28 -1.88
C GLU A 856 -27.04 -24.06 -2.17
N MET A 857 -26.17 -24.47 -1.24
CA MET A 857 -24.73 -24.21 -1.28
C MET A 857 -23.91 -25.43 -0.86
N ILE A 858 -22.65 -25.48 -1.31
CA ILE A 858 -21.65 -26.42 -0.77
C ILE A 858 -20.90 -25.72 0.36
N ILE A 859 -20.72 -26.41 1.49
CA ILE A 859 -19.87 -25.92 2.59
C ILE A 859 -18.56 -26.70 2.63
N VAL A 860 -17.43 -26.00 2.76
CA VAL A 860 -16.09 -26.58 2.86
C VAL A 860 -15.50 -26.25 4.23
N LEU A 861 -15.04 -27.26 4.96
CA LEU A 861 -14.41 -27.12 6.29
C LEU A 861 -12.95 -27.55 6.18
N PRO A 862 -12.01 -26.60 6.01
CA PRO A 862 -10.60 -26.92 5.83
C PRO A 862 -9.88 -27.14 7.17
N SER A 863 -8.83 -27.96 7.16
CA SER A 863 -7.77 -27.88 8.17
C SER A 863 -6.93 -26.64 7.88
N GLN A 864 -7.18 -25.54 8.60
CA GLN A 864 -6.60 -24.23 8.22
C GLN A 864 -5.18 -24.00 8.73
N TYR A 865 -4.69 -24.81 9.67
CA TYR A 865 -3.30 -24.70 10.15
C TYR A 865 -2.30 -24.96 8.99
N THR A 866 -1.50 -23.96 8.65
CA THR A 866 -0.68 -23.92 7.43
C THR A 866 0.78 -23.64 7.78
N SER A 867 1.55 -24.69 8.03
CA SER A 867 2.96 -24.61 8.39
C SER A 867 3.83 -25.46 7.47
N LYS A 868 5.01 -24.94 7.09
CA LYS A 868 6.05 -25.70 6.39
C LYS A 868 6.77 -26.69 7.30
N ASN A 869 6.70 -26.49 8.62
CA ASN A 869 7.41 -27.29 9.62
C ASN A 869 6.61 -28.52 10.10
N GLY A 870 5.44 -28.79 9.50
CA GLY A 870 4.61 -29.96 9.78
C GLY A 870 3.29 -29.64 10.48
N SER A 871 2.58 -30.68 10.90
CA SER A 871 1.26 -30.61 11.53
C SER A 871 1.31 -29.99 12.93
N GLN A 872 0.23 -29.37 13.37
CA GLN A 872 0.13 -28.75 14.71
C GLN A 872 0.43 -29.78 15.82
N GLY A 873 1.61 -29.65 16.45
CA GLY A 873 2.07 -30.49 17.55
C GLY A 873 1.55 -30.00 18.91
N GLY A 874 0.24 -30.11 19.16
CA GLY A 874 -0.39 -29.83 20.46
C GLY A 874 -0.96 -28.41 20.65
N PHE A 875 -1.64 -28.18 21.78
CA PHE A 875 -2.32 -26.93 22.16
C PHE A 875 -1.34 -25.85 22.69
N GLY A 876 -0.39 -25.43 21.85
CA GLY A 876 0.38 -24.21 22.11
C GLY A 876 -0.36 -22.99 21.56
N ILE A 877 -0.57 -21.96 22.38
CA ILE A 877 -1.02 -20.63 21.91
C ILE A 877 0.19 -19.71 22.02
N ASN A 878 0.85 -19.47 20.89
CA ASN A 878 2.01 -18.60 20.77
C ASN A 878 2.07 -17.98 19.36
N GLN A 879 3.02 -17.07 19.14
CA GLN A 879 3.13 -16.33 17.88
C GLN A 879 3.39 -17.22 16.66
N GLU A 880 4.19 -18.28 16.80
CA GLU A 880 4.47 -19.21 15.71
C GLU A 880 3.22 -19.98 15.29
N VAL A 881 2.38 -20.39 16.25
CA VAL A 881 1.11 -21.05 15.98
C VAL A 881 0.15 -20.10 15.29
N CYS A 882 0.01 -18.85 15.77
CA CYS A 882 -0.82 -17.84 15.11
C CYS A 882 -0.36 -17.58 13.67
N ALA A 883 0.95 -17.43 13.43
CA ALA A 883 1.51 -17.24 12.09
C ALA A 883 1.18 -18.40 11.13
N ALA A 884 1.11 -19.64 11.63
CA ALA A 884 0.68 -20.78 10.83
C ALA A 884 -0.81 -20.74 10.47
N TYR A 885 -1.67 -20.12 11.29
CA TYR A 885 -3.06 -19.83 10.91
C TYR A 885 -3.12 -18.69 9.87
N ASP A 886 -2.33 -17.63 10.04
CA ASP A 886 -2.25 -16.49 9.10
C ASP A 886 -1.90 -16.94 7.67
N ASN A 887 -0.99 -17.92 7.55
CA ASN A 887 -0.56 -18.49 6.28
C ASN A 887 -1.69 -19.20 5.52
N PHE A 888 -2.84 -19.48 6.16
CA PHE A 888 -3.99 -20.06 5.48
C PHE A 888 -4.52 -19.18 4.34
N LEU A 889 -4.27 -17.86 4.39
CA LEU A 889 -4.53 -16.93 3.29
C LEU A 889 -3.97 -17.43 1.94
N TYR A 890 -2.76 -17.99 1.94
CA TYR A 890 -2.12 -18.52 0.73
C TYR A 890 -2.68 -19.88 0.34
N ASP A 891 -2.94 -20.74 1.32
CA ASP A 891 -3.52 -22.07 1.08
C ASP A 891 -4.92 -21.98 0.47
N ILE A 892 -5.79 -21.14 1.05
CA ILE A 892 -7.15 -20.98 0.54
C ILE A 892 -7.16 -20.42 -0.89
N SER A 893 -6.30 -19.44 -1.16
CA SER A 893 -6.21 -18.75 -2.45
C SER A 893 -5.64 -19.66 -3.54
N ASP A 894 -4.52 -20.32 -3.28
CA ASP A 894 -3.71 -20.94 -4.32
C ASP A 894 -3.96 -22.44 -4.46
N SER A 895 -4.59 -23.07 -3.46
CA SER A 895 -4.73 -24.53 -3.36
C SER A 895 -6.17 -24.97 -3.13
N LEU A 896 -6.83 -24.51 -2.06
CA LEU A 896 -8.15 -25.03 -1.68
C LEU A 896 -9.27 -24.59 -2.64
N ILE A 897 -9.37 -23.29 -2.97
CA ILE A 897 -10.38 -22.81 -3.93
C ILE A 897 -10.23 -23.52 -5.28
N PRO A 898 -9.04 -23.56 -5.91
CA PRO A 898 -8.84 -24.30 -7.15
C PRO A 898 -9.17 -25.79 -7.05
N TYR A 899 -8.85 -26.43 -5.92
CA TYR A 899 -9.19 -27.83 -5.69
C TYR A 899 -10.72 -28.04 -5.66
N ILE A 900 -11.47 -27.19 -4.96
CA ILE A 900 -12.93 -27.29 -4.89
C ILE A 900 -13.56 -27.03 -6.26
N GLU A 901 -13.11 -25.99 -6.97
CA GLU A 901 -13.58 -25.65 -8.32
C GLU A 901 -13.32 -26.76 -9.34
N ALA A 902 -12.21 -27.50 -9.19
CA ALA A 902 -11.89 -28.63 -10.06
C ALA A 902 -12.64 -29.94 -9.73
N ASN A 903 -13.14 -30.10 -8.50
CA ASN A 903 -13.70 -31.38 -8.03
C ASN A 903 -15.21 -31.37 -7.78
N TYR A 904 -15.84 -30.19 -7.78
CA TYR A 904 -17.28 -30.02 -7.55
C TYR A 904 -17.89 -29.05 -8.56
N PRO A 905 -19.18 -29.24 -8.96
CA PRO A 905 -19.89 -28.32 -9.84
C PRO A 905 -20.25 -27.07 -9.02
N VAL A 906 -19.34 -26.10 -9.02
CA VAL A 906 -19.49 -24.86 -8.25
C VAL A 906 -19.56 -23.66 -9.18
N LYS A 907 -20.24 -22.62 -8.72
CA LYS A 907 -20.20 -21.31 -9.36
C LYS A 907 -18.88 -20.62 -8.94
N THR A 908 -18.17 -20.03 -9.89
CA THR A 908 -16.89 -19.34 -9.64
C THR A 908 -17.11 -17.84 -9.39
N GLY A 909 -16.04 -17.13 -9.00
CA GLY A 909 -16.07 -15.69 -8.70
C GLY A 909 -16.54 -15.33 -7.28
N ARG A 910 -16.23 -14.10 -6.83
CA ARG A 910 -16.47 -13.66 -5.44
C ARG A 910 -17.93 -13.65 -5.02
N GLU A 911 -18.84 -13.33 -5.96
CA GLU A 911 -20.29 -13.28 -5.71
C GLU A 911 -20.87 -14.65 -5.35
N ASN A 912 -20.12 -15.72 -5.64
CA ASN A 912 -20.49 -17.10 -5.33
C ASN A 912 -19.61 -17.72 -4.24
N ARG A 913 -18.79 -16.91 -3.54
CA ARG A 913 -17.89 -17.35 -2.48
C ARG A 913 -18.10 -16.58 -1.18
N ALA A 914 -18.29 -17.34 -0.10
CA ALA A 914 -18.44 -16.84 1.26
C ALA A 914 -17.38 -17.46 2.18
N ILE A 915 -16.94 -16.72 3.19
CA ILE A 915 -16.03 -17.21 4.23
C ILE A 915 -16.55 -16.81 5.60
N THR A 916 -16.57 -17.76 6.54
CA THR A 916 -16.90 -17.50 7.93
C THR A 916 -16.14 -18.41 8.88
N GLY A 917 -16.06 -18.09 10.16
CA GLY A 917 -15.43 -18.99 11.13
C GLY A 917 -15.74 -18.71 12.59
N PHE A 918 -15.21 -19.58 13.46
CA PHE A 918 -15.30 -19.48 14.92
C PHE A 918 -13.92 -19.27 15.56
N SER A 919 -13.82 -18.38 16.56
CA SER A 919 -12.59 -18.19 17.35
C SER A 919 -11.41 -17.78 16.45
N MET A 920 -10.31 -18.52 16.44
CA MET A 920 -9.21 -18.32 15.48
C MET A 920 -9.70 -18.33 14.02
N GLY A 921 -10.60 -19.24 13.65
CA GLY A 921 -11.21 -19.24 12.32
C GLY A 921 -12.10 -18.04 12.04
N GLY A 922 -12.72 -17.46 13.09
CA GLY A 922 -13.47 -16.20 12.95
C GLY A 922 -12.54 -15.02 12.70
N ARG A 923 -11.38 -15.02 13.35
CA ARG A 923 -10.30 -14.06 13.13
C ARG A 923 -9.69 -14.21 11.73
N GLU A 924 -9.37 -15.43 11.29
CA GLU A 924 -8.88 -15.70 9.93
C GLU A 924 -9.89 -15.29 8.86
N ALA A 925 -11.18 -15.56 9.05
CA ALA A 925 -12.21 -15.18 8.09
C ALA A 925 -12.28 -13.65 7.90
N ILE A 926 -12.16 -12.88 9.00
CA ILE A 926 -12.08 -11.42 8.95
C ILE A 926 -10.79 -10.98 8.26
N TYR A 927 -9.63 -11.52 8.66
CA TYR A 927 -8.34 -11.16 8.09
C TYR A 927 -8.28 -11.43 6.58
N ILE A 928 -8.67 -12.64 6.15
CA ILE A 928 -8.74 -13.02 4.74
C ILE A 928 -9.75 -12.16 3.99
N GLY A 929 -10.92 -11.87 4.58
CA GLY A 929 -11.92 -11.00 3.97
C GLY A 929 -11.42 -9.57 3.74
N LEU A 930 -10.65 -9.01 4.68
CA LEU A 930 -10.01 -7.70 4.55
C LEU A 930 -8.90 -7.71 3.49
N MET A 931 -8.12 -8.80 3.41
CA MET A 931 -6.97 -8.90 2.50
C MET A 931 -7.35 -9.32 1.07
N ARG A 932 -8.44 -10.08 0.91
CA ARG A 932 -8.90 -10.64 -0.37
C ARG A 932 -10.39 -10.38 -0.64
N PRO A 933 -10.82 -9.10 -0.65
CA PRO A 933 -12.18 -8.75 -1.05
C PRO A 933 -12.50 -9.17 -2.50
N ASP A 934 -11.50 -9.40 -3.35
CA ASP A 934 -11.61 -9.98 -4.70
C ASP A 934 -12.01 -11.46 -4.71
N LEU A 935 -11.88 -12.17 -3.59
CA LEU A 935 -12.22 -13.60 -3.50
C LEU A 935 -13.56 -13.87 -2.80
N PHE A 936 -14.02 -12.98 -1.92
CA PHE A 936 -15.19 -13.24 -1.08
C PHE A 936 -16.13 -12.03 -1.04
N ALA A 937 -17.39 -12.23 -1.47
CA ALA A 937 -18.44 -11.22 -1.34
C ALA A 937 -19.18 -11.30 0.00
N TYR A 938 -18.95 -12.32 0.82
CA TYR A 938 -19.63 -12.53 2.09
C TYR A 938 -18.62 -13.00 3.15
N VAL A 939 -18.44 -12.19 4.21
CA VAL A 939 -17.42 -12.40 5.25
C VAL A 939 -18.06 -12.41 6.64
N GLY A 940 -17.77 -13.43 7.45
CA GLY A 940 -18.34 -13.61 8.79
C GLY A 940 -17.34 -14.03 9.87
N GLY A 941 -17.38 -13.42 11.05
CA GLY A 941 -16.56 -13.82 12.20
C GLY A 941 -17.37 -14.06 13.47
N ALA A 942 -17.46 -15.31 13.94
CA ALA A 942 -18.08 -15.66 15.21
C ALA A 942 -17.05 -15.73 16.34
N CYS A 943 -17.23 -14.93 17.38
CA CYS A 943 -16.30 -14.78 18.51
C CYS A 943 -14.82 -14.72 18.06
N PRO A 944 -14.44 -13.84 17.12
CA PRO A 944 -13.09 -13.82 16.57
C PRO A 944 -12.01 -13.64 17.65
N ALA A 945 -10.96 -14.45 17.56
CA ALA A 945 -9.80 -14.39 18.45
C ALA A 945 -8.99 -13.09 18.27
N PRO A 946 -8.18 -12.67 19.28
CA PRO A 946 -7.23 -11.58 19.14
C PRO A 946 -6.15 -11.82 18.08
N GLY A 947 -5.46 -10.75 17.67
CA GLY A 947 -4.28 -10.81 16.81
C GLY A 947 -4.47 -10.39 15.35
N ILE A 948 -5.61 -9.82 14.95
CA ILE A 948 -5.68 -9.07 13.68
C ILE A 948 -4.88 -7.77 13.83
N THR A 949 -5.12 -7.05 14.92
CA THR A 949 -4.40 -5.83 15.31
C THR A 949 -3.57 -6.06 16.57
N PRO A 950 -2.59 -5.17 16.89
CA PRO A 950 -1.84 -5.28 18.13
C PRO A 950 -2.77 -5.32 19.35
N GLY A 951 -2.46 -6.18 20.32
CA GLY A 951 -3.26 -6.32 21.55
C GLY A 951 -2.76 -7.45 22.42
N SER A 952 -3.20 -7.51 23.67
CA SER A 952 -2.76 -8.55 24.62
C SER A 952 -3.96 -9.30 25.18
N ASP A 953 -3.84 -10.63 25.26
CA ASP A 953 -4.78 -11.51 25.93
C ASP A 953 -4.10 -12.25 27.11
N MET A 954 -4.78 -13.25 27.67
CA MET A 954 -4.24 -14.03 28.79
C MET A 954 -3.13 -15.02 28.40
N PHE A 955 -2.89 -15.22 27.11
CA PHE A 955 -1.91 -16.16 26.57
C PHE A 955 -0.64 -15.44 26.09
N MET A 956 -0.79 -14.31 25.40
CA MET A 956 0.32 -13.59 24.78
C MET A 956 0.01 -12.13 24.45
N THR A 957 1.06 -11.39 24.11
CA THR A 957 0.92 -10.13 23.39
C THR A 957 1.02 -10.42 21.90
N HIS A 958 -0.01 -10.01 21.17
CA HIS A 958 -0.12 -10.13 19.73
C HIS A 958 0.48 -8.87 19.08
N PRO A 959 1.43 -9.02 18.14
CA PRO A 959 1.90 -7.91 17.32
C PRO A 959 0.84 -7.45 16.30
N GLY A 960 -0.16 -8.29 16.01
CA GLY A 960 -1.15 -8.05 14.95
C GLY A 960 -0.64 -8.49 13.57
N CYS A 961 -1.56 -8.85 12.67
CA CYS A 961 -1.28 -8.99 11.23
C CYS A 961 -1.26 -7.65 10.50
N MET A 962 -1.86 -6.63 11.10
CA MET A 962 -1.95 -5.27 10.58
C MET A 962 -2.14 -4.30 11.74
N GLN A 963 -1.84 -3.02 11.54
CA GLN A 963 -2.13 -1.98 12.54
C GLN A 963 -3.63 -1.67 12.60
N GLU A 964 -4.09 -1.07 13.70
CA GLU A 964 -5.50 -0.67 13.82
C GLU A 964 -5.94 0.26 12.68
N SER A 965 -5.08 1.17 12.22
CA SER A 965 -5.37 2.10 11.10
C SER A 965 -5.46 1.41 9.73
N GLU A 966 -4.88 0.22 9.61
CA GLU A 966 -4.86 -0.58 8.38
C GLU A 966 -6.03 -1.55 8.29
N MET A 967 -6.81 -1.72 9.36
CA MET A 967 -7.94 -2.64 9.42
C MET A 967 -9.13 -2.12 8.60
N LYS A 968 -9.00 -2.24 7.28
CA LYS A 968 -9.97 -1.92 6.22
C LYS A 968 -9.74 -2.82 5.01
N PHE A 969 -10.69 -2.87 4.08
CA PHE A 969 -10.54 -3.68 2.87
C PHE A 969 -9.37 -3.18 2.01
N ARG A 970 -8.56 -4.11 1.51
CA ARG A 970 -7.50 -3.82 0.53
C ARG A 970 -8.13 -3.41 -0.81
N ASP A 971 -7.46 -2.51 -1.52
CA ASP A 971 -7.90 -2.06 -2.85
C ASP A 971 -7.52 -3.07 -3.95
N VAL A 972 -8.00 -4.30 -3.79
CA VAL A 972 -7.84 -5.42 -4.74
C VAL A 972 -9.18 -5.93 -5.25
N GLY A 973 -10.29 -5.50 -4.63
CA GLY A 973 -11.65 -5.85 -5.00
C GLY A 973 -12.68 -5.04 -4.20
N PRO A 974 -13.95 -5.04 -4.61
CA PRO A 974 -15.00 -4.27 -3.94
C PRO A 974 -15.27 -4.81 -2.53
N GLU A 975 -15.81 -3.96 -1.65
CA GLU A 975 -16.22 -4.38 -0.32
C GLU A 975 -17.20 -5.57 -0.39
N PRO A 976 -17.20 -6.50 0.59
CA PRO A 976 -18.17 -7.57 0.70
C PRO A 976 -19.60 -7.05 0.82
N ASN A 977 -20.54 -7.74 0.15
CA ASN A 977 -21.97 -7.50 0.29
C ASN A 977 -22.45 -7.77 1.73
N VAL A 978 -21.77 -8.64 2.46
CA VAL A 978 -21.99 -8.90 3.89
C VAL A 978 -20.65 -8.90 4.62
N PHE A 979 -20.55 -8.10 5.69
CA PHE A 979 -19.47 -8.20 6.67
C PHE A 979 -20.03 -8.24 8.09
N PHE A 980 -20.04 -9.43 8.70
CA PHE A 980 -20.79 -9.71 9.92
C PHE A 980 -19.93 -10.30 11.05
N ILE A 981 -19.92 -9.65 12.21
CA ILE A 981 -19.16 -10.05 13.39
C ILE A 981 -20.11 -10.30 14.55
N THR A 982 -19.90 -11.39 15.29
CA THR A 982 -20.66 -11.69 16.51
C THR A 982 -19.75 -11.96 17.70
N GLY A 983 -20.22 -11.64 18.91
CA GLY A 983 -19.51 -11.93 20.16
C GLY A 983 -20.45 -12.23 21.32
N GLY A 984 -20.16 -13.26 22.11
CA GLY A 984 -20.94 -13.64 23.29
C GLY A 984 -20.64 -12.75 24.50
N THR A 985 -21.65 -12.35 25.27
CA THR A 985 -21.44 -11.50 26.46
C THR A 985 -20.76 -12.24 27.63
N ASN A 986 -20.81 -13.57 27.63
CA ASN A 986 -20.18 -14.43 28.65
C ASN A 986 -18.95 -15.15 28.09
N ASP A 987 -18.43 -14.70 26.95
CA ASP A 987 -17.22 -15.27 26.34
C ASP A 987 -15.98 -14.82 27.12
N SER A 988 -15.49 -15.69 28.00
CA SER A 988 -14.29 -15.42 28.80
C SER A 988 -12.98 -15.75 28.09
N VAL A 989 -13.03 -16.26 26.85
CA VAL A 989 -11.83 -16.69 26.11
C VAL A 989 -11.34 -15.54 25.24
N VAL A 990 -12.22 -14.97 24.41
CA VAL A 990 -11.87 -13.82 23.55
C VAL A 990 -12.39 -12.49 24.12
N GLY A 991 -13.13 -12.52 25.23
CA GLY A 991 -13.55 -11.32 25.94
C GLY A 991 -14.20 -10.28 25.02
N THR A 992 -13.63 -9.08 25.00
CA THR A 992 -14.17 -7.96 24.23
C THR A 992 -13.58 -7.79 22.83
N PHE A 993 -12.65 -8.66 22.40
CA PHE A 993 -12.00 -8.54 21.07
C PHE A 993 -12.98 -8.43 19.89
N PRO A 994 -14.10 -9.19 19.82
CA PRO A 994 -15.08 -9.00 18.75
C PRO A 994 -15.64 -7.58 18.67
N LYS A 995 -15.88 -6.93 19.82
CA LYS A 995 -16.32 -5.53 19.89
C LYS A 995 -15.20 -4.56 19.54
N GLN A 996 -13.97 -4.84 19.98
CA GLN A 996 -12.81 -4.02 19.64
C GLN A 996 -12.58 -3.97 18.12
N TYR A 997 -12.67 -5.11 17.43
CA TYR A 997 -12.60 -5.13 15.97
C TYR A 997 -13.70 -4.32 15.32
N SER A 998 -14.94 -4.41 15.82
CA SER A 998 -16.03 -3.56 15.33
C SER A 998 -15.75 -2.07 15.54
N ASP A 999 -15.17 -1.69 16.68
CA ASP A 999 -14.83 -0.30 16.96
C ASP A 999 -13.71 0.23 16.06
N ILE A 1000 -12.70 -0.60 15.78
CA ILE A 1000 -11.61 -0.27 14.85
C ILE A 1000 -12.16 -0.12 13.43
N LEU A 1001 -12.96 -1.07 12.94
CA LEU A 1001 -13.60 -1.01 11.62
C LEU A 1001 -14.48 0.24 11.48
N THR A 1002 -15.25 0.58 12.52
CA THR A 1002 -16.06 1.81 12.56
C THR A 1002 -15.17 3.04 12.44
N ARG A 1003 -14.05 3.08 13.17
CA ARG A 1003 -13.09 4.19 13.14
C ARG A 1003 -12.47 4.38 11.76
N ASN A 1004 -12.26 3.29 11.04
CA ASN A 1004 -11.68 3.29 9.69
C ASN A 1004 -12.73 3.46 8.57
N GLY A 1005 -13.99 3.71 8.91
CA GLY A 1005 -15.05 3.95 7.93
C GLY A 1005 -15.54 2.70 7.20
N VAL A 1006 -15.29 1.50 7.74
CA VAL A 1006 -15.70 0.23 7.11
C VAL A 1006 -17.12 -0.13 7.51
N ASP A 1007 -18.01 -0.29 6.53
CA ASP A 1007 -19.38 -0.73 6.82
C ASP A 1007 -19.42 -2.22 7.17
N HIS A 1008 -19.93 -2.52 8.37
CA HIS A 1008 -20.05 -3.87 8.89
C HIS A 1008 -21.16 -3.97 9.93
N VAL A 1009 -21.58 -5.19 10.24
CA VAL A 1009 -22.56 -5.48 11.29
C VAL A 1009 -21.86 -6.15 12.46
N TYR A 1010 -22.08 -5.62 13.67
CA TYR A 1010 -21.69 -6.26 14.91
C TYR A 1010 -22.93 -6.64 15.74
N GLN A 1011 -22.99 -7.88 16.20
CA GLN A 1011 -24.03 -8.35 17.12
C GLN A 1011 -23.42 -8.94 18.40
N SER A 1012 -23.86 -8.42 19.54
CA SER A 1012 -23.60 -9.06 20.82
C SER A 1012 -24.67 -10.12 21.11
N ILE A 1013 -24.26 -11.35 21.46
CA ILE A 1013 -25.16 -12.46 21.81
C ILE A 1013 -25.30 -12.52 23.34
N PRO A 1014 -26.45 -12.11 23.92
CA PRO A 1014 -26.65 -12.11 25.36
C PRO A 1014 -26.60 -13.52 25.96
N GLY A 1015 -25.77 -13.71 26.97
CA GLY A 1015 -25.54 -15.00 27.64
C GLY A 1015 -24.71 -16.00 26.82
N GLY A 1016 -24.33 -15.67 25.58
CA GLY A 1016 -23.47 -16.49 24.73
C GLY A 1016 -22.07 -16.63 25.31
N GLY A 1017 -21.51 -17.84 25.27
CA GLY A 1017 -20.13 -18.14 25.69
C GLY A 1017 -19.22 -18.41 24.49
N HIS A 1018 -18.02 -18.95 24.74
CA HIS A 1018 -17.08 -19.32 23.68
C HIS A 1018 -17.41 -20.68 23.04
N GLY A 1019 -18.58 -20.81 22.40
CA GLY A 1019 -19.04 -22.09 21.87
C GLY A 1019 -20.31 -22.01 21.02
N ASP A 1020 -21.00 -23.15 20.92
CA ASP A 1020 -22.16 -23.34 20.05
C ASP A 1020 -23.30 -22.33 20.27
N ASN A 1021 -23.52 -21.92 21.52
CA ASN A 1021 -24.54 -20.93 21.88
C ASN A 1021 -24.28 -19.51 21.33
N SER A 1022 -23.06 -19.21 20.86
CA SER A 1022 -22.71 -17.99 20.12
C SER A 1022 -22.52 -18.26 18.61
N VAL A 1023 -22.03 -19.44 18.24
CA VAL A 1023 -21.79 -19.82 16.83
C VAL A 1023 -23.10 -20.07 16.06
N LYS A 1024 -24.08 -20.75 16.66
CA LYS A 1024 -25.33 -21.09 15.97
C LYS A 1024 -26.15 -19.85 15.57
N PRO A 1025 -26.35 -18.82 16.42
CA PRO A 1025 -27.00 -17.57 16.01
C PRO A 1025 -26.26 -16.84 14.87
N HIS A 1026 -24.93 -16.85 14.90
CA HIS A 1026 -24.09 -16.29 13.83
C HIS A 1026 -24.35 -17.00 12.50
N LEU A 1027 -24.21 -18.33 12.46
CA LEU A 1027 -24.41 -19.13 11.26
C LEU A 1027 -25.84 -19.03 10.74
N TYR A 1028 -26.83 -19.03 11.65
CA TYR A 1028 -28.24 -18.85 11.28
C TYR A 1028 -28.48 -17.56 10.50
N THR A 1029 -27.89 -16.45 10.95
CA THR A 1029 -28.02 -15.17 10.24
C THR A 1029 -27.20 -15.18 8.96
N PHE A 1030 -25.92 -15.58 9.03
CA PHE A 1030 -25.02 -15.55 7.88
C PHE A 1030 -25.51 -16.41 6.70
N PHE A 1031 -26.01 -17.63 6.96
CA PHE A 1031 -26.53 -18.52 5.91
C PHE A 1031 -27.77 -17.96 5.22
N ARG A 1032 -28.57 -17.13 5.90
CA ARG A 1032 -29.75 -16.49 5.32
C ARG A 1032 -29.42 -15.32 4.41
N TYR A 1033 -28.23 -14.74 4.50
CA TYR A 1033 -27.85 -13.55 3.73
C TYR A 1033 -26.74 -13.82 2.72
N ALA A 1034 -25.98 -14.90 2.86
CA ALA A 1034 -25.01 -15.32 1.85
C ALA A 1034 -25.70 -15.65 0.51
N PHE A 1035 -25.10 -15.18 -0.58
CA PHE A 1035 -25.51 -15.40 -1.98
C PHE A 1035 -26.89 -14.81 -2.36
N LYS A 1036 -27.32 -13.75 -1.65
CA LYS A 1036 -28.55 -13.00 -1.95
C LYS A 1036 -28.29 -11.66 -2.62
#